data_AF-A0A835GFW7-F1
#
_entry.id   AF-A0A835GFW7-F1
#
_cell.length_a   1.000
_cell.length_b   1.000
_cell.length_c   1.000
_cell.angle_alpha   90.00
_cell.angle_beta   90.00
_cell.angle_gamma   90.00
#
_symmetry.space_group_name_H-M   'P 1'
#
loop_
_entity.id
_entity.type
_entity.pdbx_description
1 polymer ?
#
loop_
_entity_poly.entity_id
_entity_poly.type
_entity_poly.pdbx_seq_one_letter_code
_entity_poly.pdbx_strand_id
1 'polypeptide(L)'
;MENWGLITFRETTLLFDEAESVPRDKQNVAIDIAHELAHQWFGNLVTMRWWTDLWLNEGFATYIEYVGVDHVEPEWNMFESFSRDKMDLLRSDALKNTSPVSRKVEDASEISQKFDEISYTKGANLIRMKYSNAEENDLWYAMAKATPSDPALKDLNVVNFMNSWTRQAGYPVVSVTRDYETRRVEFEQRLFTAATDPYEKMLQQLWHIPVSYCAVGGRPQSPAVPSLGAGSRPARPPSHYPSTIHRLCMLTSTPLVSYYRVNYDKKNWELLSVALKTGQIKSPITKSQLIDDAFNLAKVSQLNYSYALGLTTCVINGEDSKMVWDLLLNNMAFLKHNLRATSGYVYFQDYMRILLAKQLEKVNYGLSKPKDDNEAFLIENLVMWECYVESPRCLKWAREQFENWTKQEDVNNNPIPSYLRGLVYNMVLRHGGRAEFDFLWRVFQTSSDPNVKTLIINNLPSTREESLITLLLERSLSEIPKQYAVAAWSVEAPVGTRLAQDFLLQNFHQVYDKFTQMDAFMFPAVLSGSFGFISTEEELTRLKNFALKHKEQLMPMSQTLQKLVDTATFRIDWVRKHAAGISKWFQDYVSGKSTLSQISTVPPTIPSPAGNSSTTPSDATPSGTTSSGTTPSGTTRADPTPSNRGITPAAA
;
A
#
# COMPACT_ATOMS: atom_id res chain seq x y z
N MET A 1 10.50 -6.88 -20.65
CA MET A 1 10.38 -8.30 -21.01
C MET A 1 11.73 -8.82 -21.42
N GLU A 2 12.16 -9.85 -20.72
CA GLU A 2 13.54 -10.23 -20.49
C GLU A 2 14.13 -11.17 -21.56
N ASN A 3 13.53 -11.22 -22.76
CA ASN A 3 13.88 -12.20 -23.79
C ASN A 3 15.41 -12.29 -23.96
N TRP A 4 15.96 -13.50 -23.87
CA TRP A 4 17.40 -13.70 -23.70
C TRP A 4 18.19 -13.18 -24.91
N GLY A 5 19.00 -12.14 -24.68
CA GLY A 5 19.79 -11.47 -25.72
C GLY A 5 19.02 -10.42 -26.54
N LEU A 6 17.73 -10.19 -26.27
CA LEU A 6 16.90 -9.15 -26.91
C LEU A 6 15.81 -8.65 -25.95
N ILE A 7 16.22 -7.92 -24.92
CA ILE A 7 15.28 -7.35 -23.94
C ILE A 7 14.42 -6.28 -24.63
N THR A 8 13.10 -6.33 -24.43
CA THR A 8 12.16 -5.35 -24.96
C THR A 8 11.57 -4.48 -23.85
N PHE A 9 11.49 -3.18 -24.12
CA PHE A 9 10.96 -2.16 -23.22
C PHE A 9 9.83 -1.38 -23.90
N ARG A 10 8.95 -0.78 -23.10
CA ARG A 10 8.13 0.34 -23.59
C ARG A 10 9.03 1.57 -23.68
N GLU A 11 8.70 2.53 -24.55
CA GLU A 11 9.47 3.78 -24.65
C GLU A 11 9.57 4.49 -23.29
N THR A 12 8.49 4.47 -22.49
CA THR A 12 8.43 5.08 -21.15
C THR A 12 9.28 4.39 -20.09
N THR A 13 9.76 3.16 -20.33
CA THR A 13 10.56 2.36 -19.38
C THR A 13 12.02 2.22 -19.85
N LEU A 14 12.43 3.00 -20.85
CA LEU A 14 13.79 2.97 -21.41
C LEU A 14 14.31 4.37 -21.77
N LEU A 15 13.48 5.20 -22.39
CA LEU A 15 13.86 6.54 -22.80
C LEU A 15 13.60 7.54 -21.67
N PHE A 16 14.56 8.44 -21.45
CA PHE A 16 14.45 9.53 -20.48
C PHE A 16 14.92 10.84 -21.12
N ASP A 17 14.12 11.90 -20.98
CA ASP A 17 14.43 13.24 -21.45
C ASP A 17 14.69 14.16 -20.27
N GLU A 18 15.93 14.66 -20.13
CA GLU A 18 16.31 15.55 -19.03
C GLU A 18 15.50 16.85 -18.97
N ALA A 19 14.93 17.31 -20.08
CA ALA A 19 14.17 18.56 -20.14
C ALA A 19 12.69 18.37 -19.77
N GLU A 20 12.10 17.22 -20.14
CA GLU A 20 10.65 17.02 -20.08
C GLU A 20 10.22 15.95 -19.07
N SER A 21 11.06 14.96 -18.77
CA SER A 21 10.73 13.89 -17.82
C SER A 21 10.82 14.37 -16.37
N VAL A 22 10.07 13.73 -15.47
CA VAL A 22 10.20 14.02 -14.04
C VAL A 22 11.41 13.26 -13.48
N PRO A 23 12.12 13.77 -12.45
CA PRO A 23 13.29 13.07 -11.91
C PRO A 23 13.02 11.59 -11.53
N ARG A 24 11.77 11.23 -11.24
CA ARG A 24 11.35 9.89 -10.78
C ARG A 24 11.46 8.88 -11.90
N ASP A 25 11.18 9.33 -13.11
CA ASP A 25 11.24 8.50 -14.31
C ASP A 25 12.68 8.03 -14.54
N LYS A 26 13.68 8.84 -14.18
CA LYS A 26 15.09 8.45 -14.27
C LYS A 26 15.41 7.24 -13.39
N GLN A 27 14.96 7.26 -12.13
CA GLN A 27 15.14 6.13 -11.20
C GLN A 27 14.35 4.91 -11.66
N ASN A 28 13.12 5.10 -12.15
CA ASN A 28 12.27 4.01 -12.66
C ASN A 28 12.90 3.32 -13.87
N VAL A 29 13.39 4.08 -14.86
CA VAL A 29 14.09 3.55 -16.04
C VAL A 29 15.33 2.74 -15.61
N ALA A 30 16.11 3.25 -14.67
CA ALA A 30 17.28 2.53 -14.16
C ALA A 30 16.90 1.21 -13.47
N ILE A 31 15.84 1.22 -12.64
CA ILE A 31 15.27 0.02 -12.01
C ILE A 31 14.81 -0.97 -13.08
N ASP A 32 14.01 -0.54 -14.05
CA ASP A 32 13.45 -1.40 -15.10
C ASP A 32 14.58 -2.07 -15.91
N ILE A 33 15.62 -1.32 -16.28
CA ILE A 33 16.78 -1.89 -16.97
C ILE A 33 17.49 -2.93 -16.08
N ALA A 34 17.74 -2.60 -14.80
CA ALA A 34 18.42 -3.50 -13.88
C ALA A 34 17.61 -4.78 -13.62
N HIS A 35 16.29 -4.68 -13.53
CA HIS A 35 15.35 -5.80 -13.38
C HIS A 35 15.48 -6.79 -14.54
N GLU A 36 15.39 -6.28 -15.76
CA GLU A 36 15.41 -7.08 -16.99
C GLU A 36 16.79 -7.70 -17.26
N LEU A 37 17.86 -7.01 -16.83
CA LEU A 37 19.21 -7.56 -16.83
C LEU A 37 19.37 -8.65 -15.76
N ALA A 38 18.76 -8.50 -14.58
CA ALA A 38 18.80 -9.53 -13.54
C ALA A 38 18.14 -10.84 -14.01
N HIS A 39 17.08 -10.74 -14.80
CA HIS A 39 16.42 -11.90 -15.42
C HIS A 39 17.31 -12.71 -16.36
N GLN A 40 18.40 -12.15 -16.88
CA GLN A 40 19.38 -12.93 -17.66
C GLN A 40 19.98 -14.07 -16.84
N TRP A 41 20.00 -13.94 -15.50
CA TRP A 41 20.29 -15.03 -14.58
C TRP A 41 19.02 -15.66 -13.99
N PHE A 42 18.13 -14.85 -13.38
CA PHE A 42 16.96 -15.31 -12.65
C PHE A 42 15.70 -15.27 -13.53
N GLY A 43 15.56 -16.28 -14.38
CA GLY A 43 14.45 -16.43 -15.30
C GLY A 43 14.90 -17.07 -16.61
N ASN A 44 16.02 -16.62 -17.16
CA ASN A 44 16.60 -17.17 -18.38
C ASN A 44 17.57 -18.33 -18.11
N LEU A 45 18.66 -18.07 -17.37
CA LEU A 45 19.66 -19.10 -17.05
C LEU A 45 19.13 -20.12 -16.05
N VAL A 46 18.45 -19.63 -15.00
CA VAL A 46 17.75 -20.46 -14.01
C VAL A 46 16.28 -20.06 -14.02
N THR A 47 15.44 -20.93 -14.59
CA THR A 47 14.00 -20.71 -14.73
C THR A 47 13.24 -21.52 -13.69
N MET A 48 12.23 -20.94 -13.05
CA MET A 48 11.31 -21.71 -12.21
C MET A 48 10.70 -22.88 -12.99
N ARG A 49 10.55 -24.04 -12.33
CA ARG A 49 9.95 -25.23 -12.96
C ARG A 49 8.52 -25.02 -13.44
N TRP A 50 7.73 -24.24 -12.69
CA TRP A 50 6.34 -23.91 -13.02
C TRP A 50 5.94 -22.56 -12.42
N TRP A 51 4.91 -21.93 -13.00
CA TRP A 51 4.33 -20.64 -12.57
C TRP A 51 3.89 -20.59 -11.10
N THR A 52 3.74 -21.74 -10.44
CA THR A 52 3.54 -21.81 -8.99
C THR A 52 4.62 -21.06 -8.22
N ASP A 53 5.86 -21.09 -8.72
CA ASP A 53 7.02 -20.46 -8.09
C ASP A 53 7.59 -19.30 -8.92
N LEU A 54 6.73 -18.57 -9.66
CA LEU A 54 7.10 -17.37 -10.43
C LEU A 54 7.96 -16.38 -9.63
N TRP A 55 7.72 -16.25 -8.33
CA TRP A 55 8.50 -15.39 -7.44
C TRP A 55 10.01 -15.69 -7.41
N LEU A 56 10.45 -16.88 -7.83
CA LEU A 56 11.87 -17.23 -7.97
C LEU A 56 12.53 -16.47 -9.13
N ASN A 57 11.76 -16.03 -10.12
CA ASN A 57 12.25 -15.12 -11.16
C ASN A 57 12.03 -13.69 -10.66
N GLU A 58 10.76 -13.30 -10.49
CA GLU A 58 10.36 -11.90 -10.26
C GLU A 58 10.88 -11.35 -8.93
N GLY A 59 10.79 -12.13 -7.84
CA GLY A 59 11.30 -11.70 -6.55
C GLY A 59 12.82 -11.55 -6.53
N PHE A 60 13.54 -12.37 -7.29
CA PHE A 60 14.99 -12.24 -7.43
C PHE A 60 15.36 -11.04 -8.30
N ALA A 61 14.73 -10.87 -9.46
CA ALA A 61 14.94 -9.71 -10.31
C ALA A 61 14.63 -8.40 -9.55
N THR A 62 13.51 -8.34 -8.83
CA THR A 62 13.15 -7.23 -7.95
C THR A 62 14.12 -7.01 -6.80
N TYR A 63 14.76 -8.04 -6.23
CA TYR A 63 15.78 -7.80 -5.22
C TYR A 63 17.07 -7.23 -5.85
N ILE A 64 17.48 -7.82 -6.98
CA ILE A 64 18.73 -7.49 -7.66
C ILE A 64 18.66 -6.13 -8.36
N GLU A 65 17.50 -5.66 -8.81
CA GLU A 65 17.38 -4.33 -9.42
C GLU A 65 17.84 -3.23 -8.45
N TYR A 66 17.43 -3.27 -7.17
CA TYR A 66 17.87 -2.28 -6.20
C TYR A 66 19.34 -2.49 -5.83
N VAL A 67 19.82 -3.73 -5.74
CA VAL A 67 21.26 -4.00 -5.52
C VAL A 67 22.11 -3.41 -6.65
N GLY A 68 21.69 -3.61 -7.89
CA GLY A 68 22.39 -3.15 -9.09
C GLY A 68 22.36 -1.64 -9.21
N VAL A 69 21.20 -1.01 -9.07
CA VAL A 69 21.08 0.45 -9.15
C VAL A 69 21.77 1.14 -7.98
N ASP A 70 21.68 0.63 -6.74
CA ASP A 70 22.42 1.19 -5.59
C ASP A 70 23.94 1.12 -5.79
N HIS A 71 24.42 0.07 -6.47
CA HIS A 71 25.84 -0.07 -6.79
C HIS A 71 26.30 0.95 -7.85
N VAL A 72 25.48 1.21 -8.86
CA VAL A 72 25.80 2.14 -9.95
C VAL A 72 25.59 3.60 -9.53
N GLU A 73 24.53 3.88 -8.77
CA GLU A 73 24.11 5.21 -8.30
C GLU A 73 23.93 5.24 -6.77
N PRO A 74 25.03 5.17 -5.99
CA PRO A 74 24.96 5.05 -4.53
C PRO A 74 24.29 6.25 -3.83
N GLU A 75 24.33 7.43 -4.44
CA GLU A 75 23.71 8.65 -3.89
C GLU A 75 22.17 8.60 -3.93
N TRP A 76 21.58 7.72 -4.73
CA TRP A 76 20.13 7.55 -4.78
C TRP A 76 19.56 6.83 -3.56
N ASN A 77 20.39 6.11 -2.80
CA ASN A 77 19.99 5.35 -1.61
C ASN A 77 18.83 4.39 -1.89
N MET A 78 19.00 3.51 -2.87
CA MET A 78 17.90 2.69 -3.43
C MET A 78 17.27 1.75 -2.39
N PHE A 79 18.00 1.36 -1.36
CA PHE A 79 17.44 0.58 -0.26
C PHE A 79 16.45 1.33 0.64
N GLU A 80 16.42 2.67 0.61
CA GLU A 80 15.32 3.45 1.17
C GLU A 80 14.04 3.25 0.35
N SER A 81 14.14 3.33 -0.99
CA SER A 81 13.03 3.03 -1.91
C SER A 81 12.54 1.59 -1.75
N PHE A 82 13.44 0.60 -1.72
CA PHE A 82 13.06 -0.80 -1.46
C PHE A 82 12.28 -0.96 -0.16
N SER A 83 12.71 -0.24 0.89
CA SER A 83 12.06 -0.28 2.20
C SER A 83 10.71 0.45 2.20
N ARG A 84 10.54 1.50 1.38
CA ARG A 84 9.24 2.15 1.13
C ARG A 84 8.29 1.18 0.42
N ASP A 85 8.73 0.52 -0.64
CA ASP A 85 7.92 -0.43 -1.40
C ASP A 85 7.45 -1.61 -0.55
N LYS A 86 8.32 -2.11 0.33
CA LYS A 86 7.91 -3.05 1.38
C LYS A 86 6.74 -2.52 2.22
N MET A 87 6.85 -1.30 2.75
CA MET A 87 5.83 -0.73 3.62
C MET A 87 4.51 -0.47 2.88
N ASP A 88 4.59 -0.12 1.60
CA ASP A 88 3.43 0.02 0.73
C ASP A 88 2.72 -1.33 0.53
N LEU A 89 3.46 -2.40 0.21
CA LEU A 89 2.92 -3.76 0.08
C LEU A 89 2.32 -4.30 1.38
N LEU A 90 2.92 -4.02 2.54
CA LEU A 90 2.36 -4.46 3.82
C LEU A 90 0.92 -3.93 4.02
N ARG A 91 0.47 -2.87 3.35
CA ARG A 91 -0.93 -2.42 3.43
C ARG A 91 -1.88 -3.31 2.61
N SER A 92 -1.48 -3.74 1.42
CA SER A 92 -2.29 -4.63 0.57
C SER A 92 -2.22 -6.09 1.05
N ASP A 93 -1.07 -6.56 1.54
CA ASP A 93 -0.89 -7.91 2.10
C ASP A 93 -1.59 -8.09 3.48
N ALA A 94 -2.14 -7.01 4.06
CA ALA A 94 -2.99 -7.07 5.25
C ALA A 94 -4.48 -7.31 4.93
N LEU A 95 -4.86 -7.30 3.65
CA LEU A 95 -6.25 -7.46 3.20
C LEU A 95 -6.67 -8.94 3.20
N LYS A 96 -7.98 -9.18 3.31
CA LYS A 96 -8.57 -10.52 3.36
C LYS A 96 -8.29 -11.38 2.11
N ASN A 97 -8.17 -10.74 0.95
CA ASN A 97 -7.96 -11.37 -0.35
C ASN A 97 -6.48 -11.46 -0.77
N THR A 98 -5.54 -11.24 0.15
CA THR A 98 -4.12 -11.47 -0.12
C THR A 98 -3.82 -12.95 -0.41
N SER A 99 -2.70 -13.21 -1.07
CA SER A 99 -2.30 -14.54 -1.52
C SER A 99 -0.93 -14.97 -0.96
N PRO A 100 -0.65 -16.29 -0.89
CA PRO A 100 0.72 -16.78 -0.72
C PRO A 100 1.60 -16.40 -1.90
N VAL A 101 2.92 -16.36 -1.66
CA VAL A 101 3.92 -16.12 -2.71
C VAL A 101 4.03 -17.35 -3.62
N SER A 102 4.15 -18.54 -3.03
CA SER A 102 4.02 -19.81 -3.75
C SER A 102 2.56 -20.26 -3.70
N ARG A 103 1.89 -20.14 -4.85
CA ARG A 103 0.46 -20.49 -5.02
C ARG A 103 0.25 -21.25 -6.31
N LYS A 104 -0.50 -22.35 -6.22
CA LYS A 104 -0.74 -23.25 -7.35
C LYS A 104 -1.46 -22.50 -8.48
N VAL A 105 -1.06 -22.82 -9.70
CA VAL A 105 -1.72 -22.39 -10.94
C VAL A 105 -2.31 -23.63 -11.58
N GLU A 106 -3.62 -23.64 -11.77
CA GLU A 106 -4.33 -24.74 -12.42
C GLU A 106 -4.69 -24.41 -13.87
N ASP A 107 -5.03 -23.16 -14.16
CA ASP A 107 -5.39 -22.69 -15.50
C ASP A 107 -4.43 -21.60 -16.01
N ALA A 108 -4.20 -21.57 -17.33
CA ALA A 108 -3.30 -20.58 -17.94
C ALA A 108 -3.77 -19.13 -17.72
N SER A 109 -5.07 -18.89 -17.62
CA SER A 109 -5.64 -17.57 -17.33
C SER A 109 -5.30 -17.04 -15.92
N GLU A 110 -4.89 -17.91 -14.99
CA GLU A 110 -4.45 -17.52 -13.66
C GLU A 110 -2.99 -17.05 -13.63
N ILE A 111 -2.20 -17.38 -14.65
CA ILE A 111 -0.78 -17.03 -14.74
C ILE A 111 -0.61 -15.51 -14.71
N SER A 112 -1.41 -14.76 -15.48
CA SER A 112 -1.33 -13.30 -15.53
C SER A 112 -1.60 -12.66 -14.17
N GLN A 113 -2.48 -13.25 -13.36
CA GLN A 113 -2.80 -12.76 -12.01
C GLN A 113 -1.64 -12.99 -11.02
N LYS A 114 -0.63 -13.79 -11.38
CA LYS A 114 0.56 -13.99 -10.57
C LYS A 114 1.62 -12.93 -10.73
N PHE A 115 1.54 -12.13 -11.78
CA PHE A 115 2.38 -10.95 -11.95
C PHE A 115 1.84 -9.81 -11.08
N ASP A 116 1.94 -9.99 -9.76
CA ASP A 116 1.44 -9.06 -8.73
C ASP A 116 2.54 -8.70 -7.72
N GLU A 117 2.29 -7.66 -6.90
CA GLU A 117 3.24 -7.19 -5.88
C GLU A 117 3.66 -8.29 -4.87
N ILE A 118 2.87 -9.37 -4.75
CA ILE A 118 3.19 -10.52 -3.90
C ILE A 118 4.33 -11.35 -4.50
N SER A 119 4.30 -11.67 -5.80
CA SER A 119 5.40 -12.39 -6.45
C SER A 119 6.69 -11.55 -6.52
N TYR A 120 6.56 -10.26 -6.80
CA TYR A 120 7.66 -9.30 -6.94
C TYR A 120 8.19 -8.85 -5.57
N THR A 121 7.50 -7.91 -4.94
CA THR A 121 7.99 -7.17 -3.77
C THR A 121 8.02 -8.03 -2.49
N LYS A 122 7.02 -8.89 -2.23
CA LYS A 122 7.11 -9.82 -1.07
C LYS A 122 8.19 -10.86 -1.31
N GLY A 123 8.28 -11.45 -2.51
CA GLY A 123 9.37 -12.34 -2.91
C GLY A 123 10.75 -11.74 -2.64
N ALA A 124 11.00 -10.52 -3.13
CA ALA A 124 12.24 -9.78 -2.94
C ALA A 124 12.55 -9.50 -1.46
N ASN A 125 11.54 -9.14 -0.67
CA ASN A 125 11.72 -8.91 0.77
C ASN A 125 12.03 -10.20 1.53
N LEU A 126 11.45 -11.33 1.15
CA LEU A 126 11.78 -12.64 1.73
C LEU A 126 13.22 -13.04 1.39
N ILE A 127 13.68 -12.76 0.17
CA ILE A 127 15.08 -12.96 -0.24
C ILE A 127 16.01 -12.07 0.59
N ARG A 128 15.72 -10.76 0.71
CA ARG A 128 16.52 -9.82 1.51
C ARG A 128 16.57 -10.21 3.00
N MET A 129 15.48 -10.74 3.54
CA MET A 129 15.39 -11.12 4.96
C MET A 129 16.38 -12.24 5.34
N LYS A 130 16.89 -13.02 4.38
CA LYS A 130 17.78 -14.17 4.68
C LYS A 130 18.98 -14.38 3.72
N TYR A 131 19.10 -13.62 2.62
CA TYR A 131 20.13 -13.70 1.55
C TYR A 131 19.96 -14.85 0.52
N SER A 132 20.89 -14.97 -0.46
CA SER A 132 20.72 -15.16 -1.93
C SER A 132 20.72 -16.58 -2.59
N ASN A 133 19.83 -16.77 -3.60
CA ASN A 133 19.87 -17.54 -4.88
C ASN A 133 19.35 -19.00 -5.06
N ALA A 134 18.21 -19.13 -5.83
CA ALA A 134 17.57 -20.21 -6.67
C ALA A 134 16.91 -21.57 -6.18
N GLU A 135 15.61 -21.79 -6.57
CA GLU A 135 14.60 -22.92 -6.46
C GLU A 135 13.99 -23.37 -5.09
N GLU A 136 12.72 -23.12 -4.70
CA GLU A 136 12.23 -23.25 -3.28
C GLU A 136 12.96 -24.31 -2.40
N ASN A 137 12.85 -25.62 -2.63
CA ASN A 137 13.60 -26.58 -1.80
C ASN A 137 15.11 -26.66 -2.15
N ASP A 138 15.49 -26.64 -3.43
CA ASP A 138 16.89 -26.72 -3.87
C ASP A 138 17.70 -25.47 -3.50
N LEU A 139 17.01 -24.34 -3.35
CA LEU A 139 17.40 -23.03 -2.82
C LEU A 139 17.76 -23.17 -1.38
N TRP A 140 16.81 -23.66 -0.59
CA TRP A 140 17.03 -23.85 0.84
C TRP A 140 18.10 -24.91 1.08
N TYR A 141 18.21 -25.93 0.23
CA TYR A 141 19.28 -26.92 0.28
C TYR A 141 20.65 -26.33 -0.11
N ALA A 142 20.73 -25.55 -1.19
CA ALA A 142 21.96 -24.88 -1.61
C ALA A 142 22.39 -23.83 -0.58
N MET A 143 21.46 -23.06 -0.02
CA MET A 143 21.69 -22.13 1.07
C MET A 143 22.12 -22.84 2.36
N ALA A 144 21.48 -23.95 2.72
CA ALA A 144 21.91 -24.76 3.87
C ALA A 144 23.32 -25.34 3.67
N LYS A 145 23.68 -25.66 2.41
CA LYS A 145 25.01 -26.14 2.04
C LYS A 145 26.06 -25.01 1.99
N ALA A 146 25.66 -23.76 1.77
CA ALA A 146 26.53 -22.59 1.78
C ALA A 146 26.71 -21.97 3.18
N THR A 147 25.89 -22.35 4.16
CA THR A 147 25.93 -21.81 5.54
C THR A 147 26.47 -22.73 6.66
N PRO A 148 27.16 -23.87 6.42
CA PRO A 148 27.52 -24.80 7.50
C PRO A 148 28.50 -24.23 8.55
N SER A 149 29.12 -23.09 8.27
CA SER A 149 30.05 -22.40 9.17
C SER A 149 29.42 -21.27 10.01
N ASP A 150 28.12 -20.98 9.88
CA ASP A 150 27.45 -19.99 10.76
C ASP A 150 26.85 -20.67 12.01
N PRO A 151 27.39 -20.42 13.23
CA PRO A 151 26.88 -21.01 14.46
C PRO A 151 25.41 -20.69 14.75
N ALA A 152 24.88 -19.58 14.22
CA ALA A 152 23.48 -19.17 14.42
C ALA A 152 22.47 -19.98 13.59
N LEU A 153 22.94 -20.75 12.61
CA LEU A 153 22.09 -21.47 11.64
C LEU A 153 22.10 -22.99 11.83
N LYS A 154 22.89 -23.51 12.77
CA LYS A 154 23.12 -24.94 12.98
C LYS A 154 21.85 -25.74 13.28
N ASP A 155 20.85 -25.11 13.90
CA ASP A 155 19.58 -25.74 14.31
C ASP A 155 18.36 -25.28 13.47
N LEU A 156 18.55 -24.36 12.50
CA LEU A 156 17.45 -23.79 11.72
C LEU A 156 17.27 -24.55 10.40
N ASN A 157 16.17 -25.29 10.28
CA ASN A 157 15.76 -25.84 8.99
C ASN A 157 15.27 -24.70 8.08
N VAL A 158 16.10 -24.33 7.10
CA VAL A 158 15.83 -23.24 6.13
C VAL A 158 14.52 -23.48 5.37
N VAL A 159 14.22 -24.74 5.04
CA VAL A 159 12.97 -25.14 4.37
C VAL A 159 11.76 -24.84 5.23
N ASN A 160 11.76 -25.26 6.50
CA ASN A 160 10.63 -25.00 7.41
C ASN A 160 10.42 -23.51 7.66
N PHE A 161 11.53 -22.77 7.82
CA PHE A 161 11.48 -21.32 7.97
C PHE A 161 10.79 -20.69 6.76
N MET A 162 11.28 -20.97 5.55
CA MET A 162 10.79 -20.30 4.35
C MET A 162 9.39 -20.78 3.95
N ASN A 163 9.04 -22.05 4.16
CA ASN A 163 7.68 -22.55 3.97
C ASN A 163 6.65 -21.77 4.81
N SER A 164 7.02 -21.33 6.02
CA SER A 164 6.15 -20.48 6.84
C SER A 164 5.95 -19.07 6.27
N TRP A 165 6.75 -18.63 5.31
CA TRP A 165 6.64 -17.32 4.65
C TRP A 165 6.09 -17.41 3.22
N THR A 166 6.40 -18.46 2.47
CA THR A 166 6.07 -18.60 1.04
C THR A 166 4.67 -19.20 0.82
N ARG A 167 4.24 -20.13 1.68
CA ARG A 167 3.03 -20.95 1.47
C ARG A 167 1.77 -20.41 2.15
N GLN A 168 1.88 -19.27 2.83
CA GLN A 168 0.77 -18.66 3.54
C GLN A 168 0.61 -17.18 3.20
N ALA A 169 -0.65 -16.76 3.10
CA ALA A 169 -1.04 -15.39 2.78
C ALA A 169 -0.85 -14.48 4.00
N GLY A 170 -0.51 -13.21 3.78
CA GLY A 170 -0.34 -12.23 4.85
C GLY A 170 1.02 -12.30 5.56
N TYR A 171 1.11 -11.57 6.67
CA TYR A 171 2.33 -11.43 7.47
C TYR A 171 1.99 -11.16 8.95
N PRO A 172 2.95 -11.35 9.88
CA PRO A 172 2.70 -11.16 11.29
C PRO A 172 2.88 -9.71 11.77
N VAL A 173 2.22 -9.38 12.86
CA VAL A 173 2.65 -8.32 13.78
C VAL A 173 3.29 -8.97 15.02
N VAL A 174 4.45 -8.45 15.42
CA VAL A 174 5.15 -8.83 16.65
C VAL A 174 4.83 -7.81 17.73
N SER A 175 4.13 -8.23 18.77
CA SER A 175 3.89 -7.46 19.99
C SER A 175 5.05 -7.64 20.96
N VAL A 176 5.53 -6.52 21.51
CA VAL A 176 6.68 -6.44 22.39
C VAL A 176 6.25 -5.84 23.72
N THR A 177 6.27 -6.65 24.77
CA THR A 177 5.87 -6.23 26.12
C THR A 177 7.07 -6.24 27.04
N ARG A 178 7.40 -5.08 27.60
CA ARG A 178 8.49 -4.94 28.58
C ARG A 178 7.96 -4.91 30.01
N ASP A 179 8.51 -5.78 30.85
CA ASP A 179 8.48 -5.58 32.29
C ASP A 179 9.68 -4.70 32.67
N TYR A 180 9.39 -3.47 33.05
CA TYR A 180 10.41 -2.51 33.40
C TYR A 180 11.04 -2.86 34.76
N GLU A 181 10.28 -3.38 35.73
CA GLU A 181 10.80 -3.70 37.06
C GLU A 181 11.72 -4.93 37.02
N THR A 182 11.28 -6.02 36.38
CA THR A 182 12.05 -7.27 36.33
C THR A 182 13.04 -7.34 35.17
N ARG A 183 13.04 -6.34 34.29
CA ARG A 183 13.86 -6.26 33.06
C ARG A 183 13.60 -7.41 32.08
N ARG A 184 12.38 -7.94 32.05
CA ARG A 184 11.97 -8.97 31.11
C ARG A 184 11.34 -8.35 29.87
N VAL A 185 11.49 -9.05 28.75
CA VAL A 185 10.81 -8.73 27.49
C VAL A 185 10.09 -9.98 27.02
N GLU A 186 8.84 -9.81 26.61
CA GLU A 186 8.01 -10.87 26.03
C GLU A 186 7.64 -10.49 24.59
N PHE A 187 7.70 -11.49 23.72
CA PHE A 187 7.35 -11.37 22.31
C PHE A 187 6.16 -12.27 22.00
N GLU A 188 5.18 -11.72 21.29
CA GLU A 188 4.00 -12.43 20.80
C GLU A 188 3.82 -12.12 19.31
N GLN A 189 3.49 -13.14 18.50
CA GLN A 189 3.15 -12.95 17.10
C GLN A 189 1.67 -13.24 16.85
N ARG A 190 1.09 -12.55 15.89
CA ARG A 190 -0.24 -12.85 15.34
C ARG A 190 -0.32 -12.35 13.89
N LEU A 191 -1.26 -12.86 13.11
CA LEU A 191 -1.58 -12.27 11.81
C LEU A 191 -1.89 -10.77 11.97
N PHE A 192 -1.24 -9.92 11.17
CA PHE A 192 -1.67 -8.55 10.99
C PHE A 192 -2.70 -8.50 9.85
N THR A 193 -3.90 -8.01 10.14
CA THR A 193 -4.98 -7.91 9.15
C THR A 193 -5.77 -6.63 9.35
N ALA A 194 -6.16 -6.00 8.23
CA ALA A 194 -7.07 -4.87 8.18
C ALA A 194 -8.53 -5.29 7.94
N ALA A 195 -8.78 -6.59 7.73
CA ALA A 195 -10.11 -7.13 7.53
C ALA A 195 -10.89 -7.19 8.86
N THR A 196 -12.18 -6.84 8.82
CA THR A 196 -13.07 -6.98 9.97
C THR A 196 -13.45 -8.44 10.24
N ASP A 197 -13.39 -9.28 9.22
CA ASP A 197 -13.83 -10.68 9.21
C ASP A 197 -12.82 -11.58 8.46
N PRO A 198 -11.55 -11.64 8.91
CA PRO A 198 -10.53 -12.49 8.28
C PRO A 198 -10.94 -13.97 8.31
N TYR A 199 -10.45 -14.77 7.36
CA TYR A 199 -10.71 -16.20 7.36
C TYR A 199 -10.11 -16.87 8.61
N GLU A 200 -10.86 -17.75 9.28
CA GLU A 200 -10.40 -18.43 10.51
C GLU A 200 -9.06 -19.16 10.33
N LYS A 201 -8.84 -19.79 9.17
CA LYS A 201 -7.57 -20.45 8.82
C LYS A 201 -6.37 -19.49 8.84
N MET A 202 -6.59 -18.21 8.53
CA MET A 202 -5.51 -17.22 8.56
C MET A 202 -5.13 -16.83 9.99
N LEU A 203 -6.11 -16.80 10.90
CA LEU A 203 -5.87 -16.47 12.31
C LEU A 203 -4.99 -17.51 13.03
N GLN A 204 -4.92 -18.73 12.49
CA GLN A 204 -4.10 -19.83 13.03
C GLN A 204 -2.69 -19.88 12.42
N GLN A 205 -2.37 -19.02 11.45
CA GLN A 205 -1.05 -18.96 10.82
C GLN A 205 0.01 -18.51 11.80
N LEU A 206 1.18 -19.14 11.72
CA LEU A 206 2.37 -18.79 12.50
C LEU A 206 3.57 -18.73 11.55
N TRP A 207 4.48 -17.81 11.82
CA TRP A 207 5.69 -17.59 11.03
C TRP A 207 6.91 -17.89 11.87
N HIS A 208 7.95 -18.46 11.28
CA HIS A 208 9.27 -18.47 11.89
C HIS A 208 9.91 -17.08 11.72
N ILE A 209 9.87 -16.26 12.77
CA ILE A 209 10.32 -14.86 12.71
C ILE A 209 11.74 -14.73 13.30
N PRO A 210 12.73 -14.21 12.56
CA PRO A 210 14.05 -13.87 13.10
C PRO A 210 13.96 -12.52 13.84
N VAL A 211 13.67 -12.56 15.15
CA VAL A 211 13.56 -11.33 15.95
C VAL A 211 14.95 -10.88 16.42
N SER A 212 15.33 -9.66 16.05
CA SER A 212 16.46 -8.94 16.62
C SER A 212 15.99 -7.69 17.38
N TYR A 213 16.76 -7.23 18.37
CA TYR A 213 16.44 -6.01 19.13
C TYR A 213 17.68 -5.26 19.64
N CYS A 214 17.55 -3.96 19.87
CA CYS A 214 18.55 -3.14 20.57
C CYS A 214 17.93 -1.93 21.28
N ALA A 215 18.69 -1.28 22.16
CA ALA A 215 18.39 0.09 22.54
C ALA A 215 18.69 1.05 21.40
N VAL A 216 17.99 2.18 21.34
CA VAL A 216 18.32 3.28 20.42
C VAL A 216 19.78 3.70 20.57
N GLY A 217 20.50 3.77 19.45
CA GLY A 217 21.93 4.07 19.39
C GLY A 217 22.86 2.91 19.81
N GLY A 218 22.30 1.78 20.25
CA GLY A 218 23.04 0.57 20.59
C GLY A 218 23.25 -0.36 19.40
N ARG A 219 24.21 -1.28 19.53
CA ARG A 219 24.39 -2.37 18.55
C ARG A 219 23.21 -3.34 18.63
N PRO A 220 22.69 -3.84 17.49
CA PRO A 220 21.75 -4.96 17.45
C PRO A 220 22.27 -6.12 18.30
N GLN A 221 21.42 -6.64 19.19
CA GLN A 221 21.69 -7.94 19.79
C GLN A 221 21.22 -9.01 18.79
N SER A 222 22.13 -9.90 18.42
CA SER A 222 21.87 -11.12 17.62
C SER A 222 20.73 -11.94 18.25
N PRO A 223 20.01 -12.78 17.49
CA PRO A 223 18.72 -13.33 17.92
C PRO A 223 18.89 -14.18 19.18
N ALA A 224 18.60 -13.59 20.34
CA ALA A 224 18.54 -14.30 21.61
C ALA A 224 17.22 -15.08 21.75
N VAL A 225 16.31 -14.93 20.78
CA VAL A 225 15.05 -15.65 20.72
C VAL A 225 15.15 -16.64 19.55
N PRO A 226 15.04 -17.96 19.78
CA PRO A 226 14.82 -18.90 18.68
C PRO A 226 13.61 -18.42 17.89
N SER A 227 13.59 -18.64 16.57
CA SER A 227 12.44 -18.32 15.72
C SER A 227 11.15 -18.53 16.49
N LEU A 228 10.29 -17.52 16.62
CA LEU A 228 8.98 -17.69 17.26
C LEU A 228 8.29 -18.85 16.51
N GLY A 229 8.25 -20.03 17.13
CA GLY A 229 7.91 -21.27 16.42
C GLY A 229 6.42 -21.47 16.30
N ALA A 230 6.00 -22.22 15.28
CA ALA A 230 4.65 -22.75 15.18
C ALA A 230 4.29 -23.54 16.45
N GLY A 231 3.31 -23.07 17.23
CA GLY A 231 2.83 -23.69 18.47
C GLY A 231 3.24 -23.03 19.79
N SER A 232 3.90 -21.86 19.78
CA SER A 232 4.42 -21.24 21.02
C SER A 232 3.48 -20.19 21.61
N ARG A 233 2.98 -20.47 22.83
CA ARG A 233 2.69 -19.47 23.89
C ARG A 233 3.82 -18.42 23.98
N PRO A 234 3.59 -17.23 24.59
CA PRO A 234 4.58 -16.14 24.71
C PRO A 234 5.97 -16.71 24.91
N ALA A 235 6.90 -16.33 24.02
CA ALA A 235 8.27 -16.79 24.11
C ALA A 235 8.82 -16.36 25.48
N ARG A 236 8.84 -17.30 26.43
CA ARG A 236 9.57 -17.17 27.70
C ARG A 236 10.96 -17.74 27.47
N PRO A 237 11.96 -16.86 27.34
CA PRO A 237 13.19 -17.02 28.07
C PRO A 237 13.35 -15.84 29.06
N PRO A 238 14.03 -16.03 30.19
CA PRO A 238 14.38 -14.94 31.10
C PRO A 238 15.56 -14.16 30.51
N SER A 239 15.40 -13.55 29.33
CA SER A 239 16.40 -12.60 28.84
C SER A 239 16.19 -11.30 29.60
N HIS A 240 16.94 -11.14 30.68
CA HIS A 240 17.12 -9.83 31.29
C HIS A 240 17.82 -8.96 30.25
N TYR A 241 17.12 -7.96 29.71
CA TYR A 241 17.80 -7.01 28.83
C TYR A 241 18.83 -6.21 29.66
N PRO A 242 19.97 -5.79 29.08
CA PRO A 242 21.01 -5.06 29.82
C PRO A 242 20.48 -3.79 30.49
N SER A 243 21.09 -3.39 31.62
CA SER A 243 20.71 -2.17 32.36
C SER A 243 20.71 -0.89 31.51
N THR A 244 21.48 -0.86 30.42
CA THR A 244 21.48 0.23 29.44
C THR A 244 20.16 0.35 28.68
N ILE A 245 19.47 -0.76 28.36
CA ILE A 245 18.18 -0.76 27.65
C ILE A 245 17.02 -0.40 28.60
N HIS A 246 17.18 -0.64 29.90
CA HIS A 246 16.14 -0.38 30.91
C HIS A 246 15.58 1.04 30.89
N ARG A 247 16.46 2.03 30.67
CA ARG A 247 16.09 3.45 30.59
C ARG A 247 15.96 3.99 29.17
N LEU A 248 16.28 3.17 28.16
CA LEU A 248 16.24 3.54 26.74
C LEU A 248 15.05 2.86 26.04
N CYS A 249 14.60 3.43 24.93
CA CYS A 249 13.63 2.76 24.07
C CYS A 249 14.29 1.58 23.37
N MET A 250 13.52 0.50 23.24
CA MET A 250 13.92 -0.70 22.53
C MET A 250 13.34 -0.67 21.11
N LEU A 251 14.20 -0.95 20.14
CA LEU A 251 13.84 -1.20 18.75
C LEU A 251 13.95 -2.69 18.49
N THR A 252 12.99 -3.23 17.75
CA THR A 252 13.04 -4.61 17.24
C THR A 252 13.05 -4.59 15.72
N SER A 253 13.51 -5.68 15.10
CA SER A 253 13.85 -5.74 13.66
C SER A 253 15.03 -4.83 13.33
N THR A 254 16.21 -5.05 13.92
CA THR A 254 17.43 -4.27 13.63
C THR A 254 18.51 -5.15 12.99
N PRO A 255 19.01 -4.81 11.77
CA PRO A 255 18.52 -3.77 10.86
C PRO A 255 17.10 -4.09 10.36
N LEU A 256 16.34 -3.07 9.96
CA LEU A 256 14.89 -3.09 9.65
C LEU A 256 14.53 -3.79 8.32
N VAL A 257 15.17 -4.92 8.07
CA VAL A 257 15.03 -5.75 6.86
C VAL A 257 13.86 -6.71 6.93
N SER A 258 13.18 -6.82 8.07
CA SER A 258 12.14 -7.84 8.24
C SER A 258 10.79 -7.46 7.63
N TYR A 259 10.07 -8.49 7.17
CA TYR A 259 8.73 -8.40 6.57
C TYR A 259 7.62 -8.62 7.61
N TYR A 260 7.64 -7.84 8.69
CA TYR A 260 6.62 -7.84 9.73
C TYR A 260 6.50 -6.46 10.38
N ARG A 261 5.34 -6.19 11.00
CA ARG A 261 5.12 -4.97 11.79
C ARG A 261 5.43 -5.18 13.26
N VAL A 262 5.77 -4.13 13.98
CA VAL A 262 6.02 -4.20 15.42
C VAL A 262 5.04 -3.33 16.20
N ASN A 263 4.42 -3.91 17.23
CA ASN A 263 3.70 -3.15 18.25
C ASN A 263 4.45 -3.22 19.58
N TYR A 264 4.54 -2.10 20.29
CA TYR A 264 5.18 -2.02 21.59
C TYR A 264 4.18 -1.72 22.71
N ASP A 265 4.56 -2.01 23.97
CA ASP A 265 3.84 -1.50 25.13
C ASP A 265 3.79 0.04 25.15
N LYS A 266 2.80 0.59 25.85
CA LYS A 266 2.56 2.04 25.93
C LYS A 266 3.80 2.82 26.34
N LYS A 267 4.55 2.30 27.32
CA LYS A 267 5.72 2.99 27.85
C LYS A 267 6.84 3.05 26.82
N ASN A 268 7.04 1.99 26.04
CA ASN A 268 8.04 1.99 24.98
C ASN A 268 7.64 2.93 23.83
N TRP A 269 6.36 3.01 23.46
CA TRP A 269 5.88 4.01 22.49
C TRP A 269 6.13 5.45 22.93
N GLU A 270 5.96 5.77 24.22
CA GLU A 270 6.31 7.08 24.79
C GLU A 270 7.82 7.36 24.67
N LEU A 271 8.65 6.38 25.04
CA LEU A 271 10.12 6.50 24.94
C LEU A 271 10.57 6.68 23.47
N LEU A 272 9.94 5.99 22.53
CA LEU A 272 10.20 6.14 21.09
C LEU A 272 9.80 7.53 20.60
N SER A 273 8.66 8.07 21.05
CA SER A 273 8.25 9.44 20.71
C SER A 273 9.28 10.48 21.17
N VAL A 274 9.82 10.34 22.39
CA VAL A 274 10.89 11.22 22.89
C VAL A 274 12.17 11.05 22.07
N ALA A 275 12.58 9.82 21.77
CA ALA A 275 13.81 9.56 21.01
C ALA A 275 13.75 10.09 19.56
N LEU A 276 12.58 10.03 18.91
CA LEU A 276 12.37 10.65 17.60
C LEU A 276 12.48 12.18 17.68
N LYS A 277 11.77 12.81 18.62
CA LYS A 277 11.76 14.28 18.79
C LYS A 277 13.13 14.86 19.14
N THR A 278 13.91 14.13 19.91
CA THR A 278 15.26 14.55 20.35
C THR A 278 16.36 14.21 19.34
N GLY A 279 16.02 13.60 18.20
CA GLY A 279 16.98 13.25 17.15
C GLY A 279 17.91 12.08 17.51
N GLN A 280 17.59 11.29 18.55
CA GLN A 280 18.38 10.11 18.93
C GLN A 280 18.29 9.00 17.87
N ILE A 281 17.14 8.89 17.21
CA ILE A 281 16.94 7.98 16.08
C ILE A 281 17.31 8.73 14.80
N LYS A 282 18.48 8.41 14.22
CA LYS A 282 18.99 9.07 13.02
C LYS A 282 18.56 8.41 11.71
N SER A 283 18.44 7.09 11.69
CA SER A 283 18.14 6.31 10.48
C SER A 283 16.76 6.68 9.89
N PRO A 284 16.70 7.14 8.63
CA PRO A 284 15.45 7.37 7.90
C PRO A 284 14.50 6.19 7.94
N ILE A 285 14.97 5.01 7.54
CA ILE A 285 14.19 3.76 7.53
C ILE A 285 13.56 3.49 8.91
N THR A 286 14.28 3.76 10.01
CA THR A 286 13.75 3.57 11.37
C THR A 286 12.65 4.56 11.70
N LYS A 287 12.87 5.85 11.41
CA LYS A 287 11.83 6.87 11.61
C LYS A 287 10.58 6.51 10.83
N SER A 288 10.73 6.18 9.55
CA SER A 288 9.63 5.86 8.66
C SER A 288 8.89 4.60 9.08
N GLN A 289 9.58 3.52 9.46
CA GLN A 289 8.92 2.30 9.93
C GLN A 289 8.14 2.54 11.22
N LEU A 290 8.68 3.29 12.18
CA LEU A 290 7.98 3.58 13.43
C LEU A 290 6.69 4.38 13.20
N ILE A 291 6.76 5.38 12.30
CA ILE A 291 5.58 6.16 11.91
C ILE A 291 4.58 5.23 11.20
N ASP A 292 5.01 4.47 10.20
CA ASP A 292 4.13 3.61 9.42
C ASP A 292 3.47 2.50 10.24
N ASP A 293 4.23 1.82 11.10
CA ASP A 293 3.69 0.80 12.02
C ASP A 293 2.67 1.43 12.96
N ALA A 294 2.94 2.60 13.54
CA ALA A 294 2.02 3.27 14.44
C ALA A 294 0.68 3.63 13.76
N PHE A 295 0.72 4.14 12.53
CA PHE A 295 -0.50 4.47 11.77
C PHE A 295 -1.29 3.22 11.38
N ASN A 296 -0.62 2.17 10.91
CA ASN A 296 -1.31 0.95 10.50
C ASN A 296 -1.86 0.17 11.72
N LEU A 297 -1.16 0.16 12.85
CA LEU A 297 -1.69 -0.38 14.12
C LEU A 297 -2.88 0.43 14.62
N ALA A 298 -2.83 1.76 14.51
CA ALA A 298 -3.95 2.62 14.92
C ALA A 298 -5.18 2.43 14.03
N LYS A 299 -4.97 2.24 12.72
CA LYS A 299 -6.01 1.97 11.73
C LYS A 299 -6.83 0.71 12.06
N VAL A 300 -6.21 -0.30 12.67
CA VAL A 300 -6.86 -1.55 13.10
C VAL A 300 -7.14 -1.62 14.60
N SER A 301 -7.17 -0.45 15.28
CA SER A 301 -7.47 -0.34 16.72
C SER A 301 -6.49 -1.07 17.67
N GLN A 302 -5.27 -1.39 17.21
CA GLN A 302 -4.21 -2.00 18.04
C GLN A 302 -3.31 -0.95 18.72
N LEU A 303 -3.41 0.31 18.33
CA LEU A 303 -2.74 1.46 18.94
C LEU A 303 -3.70 2.67 18.95
N ASN A 304 -3.56 3.58 19.91
CA ASN A 304 -4.33 4.83 19.87
C ASN A 304 -3.70 5.80 18.85
N TYR A 305 -4.52 6.44 18.02
CA TYR A 305 -4.07 7.44 17.04
C TYR A 305 -3.24 8.58 17.64
N SER A 306 -3.43 8.92 18.92
CA SER A 306 -2.62 9.94 19.59
C SER A 306 -1.13 9.62 19.62
N TYR A 307 -0.75 8.34 19.67
CA TYR A 307 0.65 7.92 19.55
C TYR A 307 1.15 8.16 18.13
N ALA A 308 0.43 7.65 17.11
CA ALA A 308 0.81 7.79 15.70
C ALA A 308 0.97 9.28 15.30
N LEU A 309 -0.01 10.12 15.62
CA LEU A 309 0.02 11.56 15.40
C LEU A 309 1.09 12.27 16.28
N GLY A 310 1.37 11.74 17.46
CA GLY A 310 2.45 12.23 18.31
C GLY A 310 3.84 12.00 17.71
N LEU A 311 4.05 10.90 16.97
CA LEU A 311 5.34 10.60 16.33
C LEU A 311 5.64 11.55 15.17
N THR A 312 4.62 12.00 14.41
CA THR A 312 4.81 12.87 13.23
C THR A 312 5.36 14.24 13.59
N THR A 313 5.27 14.66 14.85
CA THR A 313 5.88 15.92 15.31
C THR A 313 7.42 15.90 15.27
N CYS A 314 8.08 14.76 15.01
CA CYS A 314 9.53 14.70 14.87
C CYS A 314 10.06 15.50 13.66
N VAL A 315 9.23 15.75 12.63
CA VAL A 315 9.64 16.49 11.42
C VAL A 315 9.38 18.00 11.50
N ILE A 316 8.76 18.49 12.59
CA ILE A 316 8.31 19.90 12.70
C ILE A 316 9.46 20.91 12.62
N ASN A 317 10.67 20.50 13.00
CA ASN A 317 11.87 21.33 12.96
C ASN A 317 12.66 21.18 11.64
N GLY A 318 12.07 20.53 10.64
CA GLY A 318 12.73 20.14 9.40
C GLY A 318 13.20 18.69 9.42
N GLU A 319 13.09 18.03 8.27
CA GLU A 319 13.53 16.66 8.03
C GLU A 319 13.99 16.57 6.57
N ASP A 320 15.24 16.17 6.37
CA ASP A 320 15.85 16.15 5.03
C ASP A 320 15.64 14.82 4.31
N SER A 321 15.26 13.77 5.05
CA SER A 321 15.01 12.48 4.43
C SER A 321 13.70 12.49 3.65
N LYS A 322 13.83 12.32 2.33
CA LYS A 322 12.73 12.00 1.41
C LYS A 322 11.90 10.82 1.92
N MET A 323 12.53 9.69 2.30
CA MET A 323 11.82 8.49 2.75
C MET A 323 10.94 8.74 3.99
N VAL A 324 11.37 9.60 4.91
CA VAL A 324 10.57 9.95 6.10
C VAL A 324 9.32 10.73 5.69
N TRP A 325 9.46 11.70 4.79
CA TRP A 325 8.33 12.44 4.25
C TRP A 325 7.40 11.57 3.44
N ASP A 326 7.90 10.76 2.50
CA ASP A 326 7.09 9.90 1.64
C ASP A 326 6.13 9.03 2.46
N LEU A 327 6.64 8.33 3.47
CA LEU A 327 5.82 7.44 4.30
C LEU A 327 4.92 8.17 5.30
N LEU A 328 5.36 9.30 5.86
CA LEU A 328 4.50 10.16 6.68
C LEU A 328 3.32 10.65 5.85
N LEU A 329 3.60 11.20 4.67
CA LEU A 329 2.62 11.79 3.78
C LEU A 329 1.66 10.72 3.21
N ASN A 330 2.14 9.52 2.89
CA ASN A 330 1.28 8.39 2.53
C ASN A 330 0.27 8.05 3.63
N ASN A 331 0.68 8.06 4.90
CA ASN A 331 -0.21 7.86 6.03
C ASN A 331 -1.18 9.05 6.24
N MET A 332 -0.72 10.28 6.00
CA MET A 332 -1.59 11.46 6.01
C MET A 332 -2.59 11.46 4.85
N ALA A 333 -2.28 10.83 3.70
CA ALA A 333 -3.19 10.70 2.57
C ALA A 333 -4.45 9.95 2.98
N PHE A 334 -4.28 8.87 3.75
CA PHE A 334 -5.39 8.12 4.31
C PHE A 334 -6.24 8.99 5.26
N LEU A 335 -5.63 9.77 6.15
CA LEU A 335 -6.38 10.67 7.03
C LEU A 335 -7.10 11.78 6.26
N LYS A 336 -6.40 12.48 5.35
CA LYS A 336 -6.95 13.50 4.46
C LYS A 336 -8.20 12.98 3.76
N HIS A 337 -8.08 11.80 3.16
CA HIS A 337 -9.15 11.17 2.39
C HIS A 337 -10.39 10.90 3.24
N ASN A 338 -10.21 10.27 4.41
CA ASN A 338 -11.33 9.83 5.24
C ASN A 338 -11.90 10.92 6.16
N LEU A 339 -11.14 11.99 6.44
CA LEU A 339 -11.60 13.13 7.24
C LEU A 339 -12.22 14.24 6.41
N ARG A 340 -12.08 14.24 5.08
CA ARG A 340 -12.50 15.33 4.19
C ARG A 340 -13.94 15.81 4.40
N ALA A 341 -14.86 14.89 4.65
CA ALA A 341 -16.29 15.17 4.87
C ALA A 341 -16.64 15.40 6.37
N THR A 342 -15.64 15.57 7.23
CA THR A 342 -15.81 15.77 8.67
C THR A 342 -15.40 17.18 9.08
N SER A 343 -15.95 17.69 10.18
CA SER A 343 -15.56 19.00 10.74
C SER A 343 -14.10 19.04 11.22
N GLY A 344 -13.45 17.89 11.42
CA GLY A 344 -12.04 17.81 11.78
C GLY A 344 -11.08 18.17 10.65
N TYR A 345 -11.54 18.20 9.39
CA TYR A 345 -10.67 18.40 8.24
C TYR A 345 -9.94 19.75 8.26
N VAL A 346 -10.60 20.81 8.75
CA VAL A 346 -9.98 22.14 8.84
C VAL A 346 -8.77 22.13 9.79
N TYR A 347 -8.88 21.43 10.93
CA TYR A 347 -7.76 21.29 11.86
C TYR A 347 -6.66 20.38 11.33
N PHE A 348 -7.02 19.37 10.53
CA PHE A 348 -6.05 18.57 9.79
C PHE A 348 -5.24 19.44 8.80
N GLN A 349 -5.90 20.32 8.05
CA GLN A 349 -5.22 21.25 7.14
C GLN A 349 -4.26 22.17 7.91
N ASP A 350 -4.70 22.75 9.03
CA ASP A 350 -3.85 23.61 9.86
C ASP A 350 -2.63 22.84 10.42
N TYR A 351 -2.85 21.63 10.93
CA TYR A 351 -1.77 20.77 11.42
C TYR A 351 -0.75 20.42 10.32
N MET A 352 -1.21 20.08 9.12
CA MET A 352 -0.31 19.80 8.00
C MET A 352 0.51 21.02 7.59
N ARG A 353 -0.09 22.23 7.61
CA ARG A 353 0.67 23.47 7.36
C ARG A 353 1.77 23.67 8.40
N ILE A 354 1.49 23.37 9.68
CA ILE A 354 2.51 23.42 10.75
C ILE A 354 3.64 22.43 10.48
N LEU A 355 3.33 21.17 10.13
CA LEU A 355 4.34 20.16 9.84
C LEU A 355 5.23 20.54 8.65
N LEU A 356 4.63 21.02 7.55
CA LEU A 356 5.34 21.30 6.30
C LEU A 356 6.16 22.59 6.34
N ALA A 357 5.77 23.57 7.16
CA ALA A 357 6.30 24.93 7.14
C ALA A 357 7.83 24.97 7.18
N LYS A 358 8.45 24.27 8.15
CA LYS A 358 9.88 24.41 8.36
C LYS A 358 10.72 23.81 7.24
N GLN A 359 10.28 22.67 6.69
CA GLN A 359 11.00 22.06 5.58
C GLN A 359 10.81 22.85 4.29
N LEU A 360 9.60 23.37 4.02
CA LEU A 360 9.35 24.25 2.87
C LEU A 360 10.17 25.54 2.89
N GLU A 361 10.37 26.14 4.08
CA GLU A 361 11.31 27.26 4.24
C GLU A 361 12.74 26.86 3.87
N LYS A 362 13.20 25.71 4.35
CA LYS A 362 14.58 25.22 4.14
C LYS A 362 14.88 24.95 2.67
N VAL A 363 13.94 24.36 1.93
CA VAL A 363 14.09 24.07 0.49
C VAL A 363 13.73 25.26 -0.41
N ASN A 364 13.56 26.46 0.18
CA ASN A 364 13.17 27.68 -0.52
C ASN A 364 11.99 27.49 -1.48
N TYR A 365 11.00 26.68 -1.05
CA TYR A 365 9.81 26.37 -1.83
C TYR A 365 10.08 25.81 -3.25
N GLY A 366 11.24 25.19 -3.48
CA GLY A 366 11.62 24.70 -4.80
C GLY A 366 11.94 25.79 -5.83
N LEU A 367 12.08 27.05 -5.39
CA LEU A 367 12.49 28.17 -6.26
C LEU A 367 13.98 28.11 -6.61
N SER A 368 14.75 27.29 -5.89
CA SER A 368 16.17 27.04 -6.15
C SER A 368 16.33 25.71 -6.87
N LYS A 369 17.37 25.60 -7.71
CA LYS A 369 17.72 24.33 -8.36
C LYS A 369 17.99 23.28 -7.26
N PRO A 370 17.33 22.12 -7.29
CA PRO A 370 17.62 21.03 -6.36
C PRO A 370 19.09 20.60 -6.47
N LYS A 371 19.70 20.22 -5.35
CA LYS A 371 21.08 19.73 -5.26
C LYS A 371 21.25 18.36 -5.92
N ASP A 372 20.21 17.51 -5.86
CA ASP A 372 20.16 16.15 -6.37
C ASP A 372 18.70 15.73 -6.64
N ASP A 373 18.52 14.55 -7.24
CA ASP A 373 17.20 14.01 -7.58
C ASP A 373 16.33 13.74 -6.33
N ASN A 374 16.96 13.38 -5.20
CA ASN A 374 16.25 13.11 -3.94
C ASN A 374 15.65 14.37 -3.32
N GLU A 375 16.36 15.51 -3.41
CA GLU A 375 15.83 16.81 -3.02
C GLU A 375 14.72 17.28 -3.98
N ALA A 376 14.85 17.01 -5.28
CA ALA A 376 13.81 17.33 -6.24
C ALA A 376 12.48 16.61 -5.89
N PHE A 377 12.54 15.32 -5.54
CA PHE A 377 11.36 14.57 -5.05
C PHE A 377 10.79 15.13 -3.76
N LEU A 378 11.67 15.46 -2.82
CA LEU A 378 11.23 16.00 -1.55
C LEU A 378 10.47 17.32 -1.77
N ILE A 379 11.01 18.22 -2.59
CA ILE A 379 10.36 19.48 -2.96
C ILE A 379 9.00 19.23 -3.62
N GLU A 380 8.95 18.35 -4.62
CA GLU A 380 7.72 17.98 -5.31
C GLU A 380 6.64 17.52 -4.31
N ASN A 381 6.99 16.58 -3.43
CA ASN A 381 6.06 16.02 -2.45
C ASN A 381 5.59 17.07 -1.44
N LEU A 382 6.49 17.91 -0.91
CA LEU A 382 6.14 18.93 0.07
C LEU A 382 5.25 20.02 -0.53
N VAL A 383 5.56 20.52 -1.73
CA VAL A 383 4.77 21.55 -2.42
C VAL A 383 3.40 20.98 -2.79
N MET A 384 3.35 19.77 -3.35
CA MET A 384 2.10 19.07 -3.64
C MET A 384 1.21 18.99 -2.38
N TRP A 385 1.78 18.63 -1.24
CA TRP A 385 1.03 18.53 0.00
C TRP A 385 0.57 19.87 0.57
N GLU A 386 1.38 20.93 0.45
CA GLU A 386 0.97 22.27 0.85
C GLU A 386 -0.24 22.76 0.02
N CYS A 387 -0.23 22.45 -1.27
CA CYS A 387 -1.33 22.73 -2.19
C CYS A 387 -2.57 21.90 -1.87
N TYR A 388 -2.41 20.62 -1.55
CA TYR A 388 -3.53 19.74 -1.16
C TYR A 388 -4.22 20.12 0.15
N VAL A 389 -3.54 20.85 1.03
CA VAL A 389 -4.15 21.46 2.23
C VAL A 389 -4.58 22.90 1.99
N GLU A 390 -4.61 23.32 0.73
CA GLU A 390 -5.14 24.59 0.24
C GLU A 390 -4.50 25.80 0.94
N SER A 391 -3.16 25.78 1.09
CA SER A 391 -2.42 26.94 1.58
C SER A 391 -2.60 28.13 0.63
N PRO A 392 -2.95 29.33 1.14
CA PRO A 392 -3.10 30.53 0.31
C PRO A 392 -1.84 30.84 -0.52
N ARG A 393 -0.67 30.52 0.01
CA ARG A 393 0.61 30.68 -0.68
C ARG A 393 0.68 29.81 -1.94
N CYS A 394 0.42 28.50 -1.82
CA CYS A 394 0.38 27.62 -3.00
C CYS A 394 -0.68 28.07 -4.00
N LEU A 395 -1.90 28.36 -3.56
CA LEU A 395 -3.00 28.71 -4.47
C LEU A 395 -2.67 29.95 -5.31
N LYS A 396 -2.01 30.94 -4.69
CA LYS A 396 -1.50 32.12 -5.40
C LYS A 396 -0.41 31.73 -6.41
N TRP A 397 0.59 30.96 -5.97
CA TRP A 397 1.68 30.52 -6.84
C TRP A 397 1.17 29.73 -8.07
N ALA A 398 0.31 28.74 -7.87
CA ALA A 398 -0.23 27.93 -8.96
C ALA A 398 -1.00 28.78 -9.98
N ARG A 399 -1.77 29.76 -9.51
CA ARG A 399 -2.49 30.71 -10.37
C ARG A 399 -1.50 31.56 -11.18
N GLU A 400 -0.48 32.12 -10.56
CA GLU A 400 0.55 32.93 -11.25
C GLU A 400 1.30 32.12 -12.32
N GLN A 401 1.67 30.86 -12.00
CA GLN A 401 2.32 29.97 -12.97
C GLN A 401 1.43 29.69 -14.19
N PHE A 402 0.15 29.40 -13.97
CA PHE A 402 -0.81 29.17 -15.04
C PHE A 402 -1.07 30.44 -15.86
N GLU A 403 -1.24 31.59 -15.22
CA GLU A 403 -1.40 32.89 -15.90
C GLU A 403 -0.18 33.26 -16.75
N ASN A 404 1.03 32.90 -16.32
CA ASN A 404 2.24 33.12 -17.12
C ASN A 404 2.26 32.24 -18.37
N TRP A 405 1.71 31.02 -18.30
CA TRP A 405 1.57 30.15 -19.46
C TRP A 405 0.49 30.63 -20.42
N THR A 406 -0.68 31.05 -19.93
CA THR A 406 -1.77 31.52 -20.79
C THR A 406 -1.45 32.80 -21.57
N LYS A 407 -0.42 33.55 -21.15
CA LYS A 407 0.10 34.75 -21.83
C LYS A 407 1.12 34.45 -22.92
N GLN A 408 1.57 33.20 -23.07
CA GLN A 408 2.53 32.83 -24.11
C GLN A 408 1.86 32.89 -25.49
N GLU A 409 2.59 33.40 -26.49
CA GLU A 409 2.10 33.43 -27.88
C GLU A 409 1.99 32.02 -28.46
N ASP A 410 2.99 31.18 -28.18
CA ASP A 410 2.96 29.75 -28.48
C ASP A 410 2.54 28.96 -27.25
N VAL A 411 1.39 28.29 -27.34
CA VAL A 411 0.85 27.46 -26.25
C VAL A 411 1.75 26.27 -25.90
N ASN A 412 2.61 25.84 -26.83
CA ASN A 412 3.58 24.77 -26.59
C ASN A 412 4.76 25.25 -25.74
N ASN A 413 5.00 26.56 -25.67
CA ASN A 413 6.00 27.12 -24.77
C ASN A 413 5.45 27.19 -23.34
N ASN A 414 5.40 26.04 -22.66
CA ASN A 414 4.90 25.97 -21.29
C ASN A 414 6.02 26.27 -20.27
N PRO A 415 6.01 27.45 -19.60
CA PRO A 415 7.07 27.85 -18.68
C PRO A 415 7.03 27.12 -17.35
N ILE A 416 5.94 26.37 -17.07
CA ILE A 416 5.81 25.61 -15.85
C ILE A 416 6.75 24.40 -15.92
N PRO A 417 7.61 24.18 -14.91
CA PRO A 417 8.47 22.99 -14.87
C PRO A 417 7.66 21.72 -15.05
N SER A 418 8.14 20.79 -15.89
CA SER A 418 7.40 19.58 -16.30
C SER A 418 6.79 18.82 -15.11
N TYR A 419 7.59 18.60 -14.06
CA TYR A 419 7.19 17.93 -12.82
C TYR A 419 6.15 18.68 -11.97
N LEU A 420 5.91 19.98 -12.21
CA LEU A 420 4.91 20.78 -11.50
C LEU A 420 3.65 21.05 -12.32
N ARG A 421 3.66 20.79 -13.64
CA ARG A 421 2.52 21.07 -14.54
C ARG A 421 1.23 20.41 -14.05
N GLY A 422 1.29 19.12 -13.70
CA GLY A 422 0.12 18.39 -13.19
C GLY A 422 -0.46 19.03 -11.93
N LEU A 423 0.39 19.41 -10.97
CA LEU A 423 -0.04 20.09 -9.74
C LEU A 423 -0.68 21.45 -10.02
N VAL A 424 -0.08 22.26 -10.90
CA VAL A 424 -0.63 23.56 -11.28
C VAL A 424 -2.00 23.39 -11.93
N TYR A 425 -2.14 22.48 -12.90
CA TYR A 425 -3.42 22.20 -13.58
C TYR A 425 -4.48 21.77 -12.57
N ASN A 426 -4.11 20.88 -11.65
CA ASN A 426 -4.99 20.41 -10.59
C ASN A 426 -5.53 21.57 -9.74
N MET A 427 -4.66 22.47 -9.30
CA MET A 427 -5.03 23.59 -8.42
C MET A 427 -5.88 24.64 -9.13
N VAL A 428 -5.54 25.00 -10.37
CA VAL A 428 -6.32 26.00 -11.12
C VAL A 428 -7.68 25.47 -11.56
N LEU A 429 -7.82 24.16 -11.79
CA LEU A 429 -9.13 23.57 -12.06
C LEU A 429 -10.01 23.49 -10.81
N ARG A 430 -9.43 23.19 -9.63
CA ARG A 430 -10.18 23.16 -8.36
C ARG A 430 -10.73 24.52 -7.94
N HIS A 431 -9.96 25.58 -8.19
CA HIS A 431 -10.22 26.94 -7.66
C HIS A 431 -10.43 28.00 -8.75
N GLY A 432 -10.38 27.61 -10.01
CA GLY A 432 -10.76 28.42 -11.18
C GLY A 432 -12.16 28.06 -11.64
N GLY A 433 -12.45 28.35 -12.90
CA GLY A 433 -13.74 28.07 -13.50
C GLY A 433 -13.63 27.66 -14.96
N ARG A 434 -14.64 28.07 -15.74
CA ARG A 434 -14.76 27.67 -17.13
C ARG A 434 -13.60 28.14 -18.02
N ALA A 435 -12.98 29.29 -17.72
CA ALA A 435 -11.89 29.82 -18.53
C ALA A 435 -10.66 28.91 -18.52
N GLU A 436 -10.22 28.50 -17.32
CA GLU A 436 -9.09 27.57 -17.14
C GLU A 436 -9.39 26.19 -17.72
N PHE A 437 -10.63 25.71 -17.53
CA PHE A 437 -11.10 24.44 -18.09
C PHE A 437 -11.08 24.45 -19.62
N ASP A 438 -11.67 25.47 -20.25
CA ASP A 438 -11.75 25.59 -21.71
C ASP A 438 -10.37 25.78 -22.33
N PHE A 439 -9.44 26.46 -21.64
CA PHE A 439 -8.04 26.56 -22.06
C PHE A 439 -7.38 25.19 -22.10
N LEU A 440 -7.40 24.43 -20.99
CA LEU A 440 -6.80 23.10 -20.93
C LEU A 440 -7.48 22.13 -21.91
N TRP A 441 -8.80 22.18 -22.02
CA TRP A 441 -9.55 21.38 -23.00
C TRP A 441 -9.09 21.65 -24.44
N ARG A 442 -8.87 22.92 -24.80
CA ARG A 442 -8.35 23.28 -26.12
C ARG A 442 -6.96 22.69 -26.36
N VAL A 443 -6.05 22.81 -25.39
CA VAL A 443 -4.70 22.23 -25.49
C VAL A 443 -4.77 20.71 -25.67
N PHE A 444 -5.66 20.02 -24.96
CA PHE A 444 -5.91 18.59 -25.14
C PHE A 444 -6.39 18.24 -26.56
N GLN A 445 -7.27 19.05 -27.13
CA GLN A 445 -7.79 18.85 -28.49
C GLN A 445 -6.71 19.08 -29.55
N THR A 446 -5.92 20.14 -29.43
CA THR A 446 -4.98 20.58 -30.47
C THR A 446 -3.59 19.94 -30.39
N SER A 447 -3.15 19.50 -29.21
CA SER A 447 -1.83 18.87 -29.07
C SER A 447 -1.74 17.58 -29.88
N SER A 448 -0.54 17.29 -30.41
CA SER A 448 -0.19 16.00 -31.01
C SER A 448 0.61 15.11 -30.04
N ASP A 449 1.10 15.66 -28.94
CA ASP A 449 1.90 14.95 -27.94
C ASP A 449 1.00 14.14 -26.98
N PRO A 450 1.11 12.80 -26.96
CA PRO A 450 0.37 11.94 -26.04
C PRO A 450 0.61 12.25 -24.56
N ASN A 451 1.82 12.69 -24.18
CA ASN A 451 2.15 13.02 -22.79
C ASN A 451 1.38 14.26 -22.33
N VAL A 452 1.32 15.31 -23.17
CA VAL A 452 0.51 16.51 -22.92
C VAL A 452 -0.97 16.15 -22.81
N LYS A 453 -1.50 15.32 -23.74
CA LYS A 453 -2.90 14.90 -23.68
C LYS A 453 -3.23 14.14 -22.39
N THR A 454 -2.39 13.19 -22.04
CA THR A 454 -2.53 12.37 -20.82
C THR A 454 -2.51 13.24 -19.57
N LEU A 455 -1.55 14.16 -19.49
CA LEU A 455 -1.42 15.06 -18.36
C LEU A 455 -2.67 15.94 -18.17
N ILE A 456 -3.23 16.47 -19.25
CA ILE A 456 -4.42 17.31 -19.18
C ILE A 456 -5.67 16.51 -18.81
N ILE A 457 -5.94 15.40 -19.52
CA ILE A 457 -7.17 14.64 -19.30
C ILE A 457 -7.25 14.04 -17.90
N ASN A 458 -6.10 13.68 -17.30
CA ASN A 458 -6.02 13.21 -15.92
C ASN A 458 -6.26 14.33 -14.89
N ASN A 459 -6.14 15.61 -15.27
CA ASN A 459 -6.34 16.74 -14.36
C ASN A 459 -7.72 17.40 -14.49
N LEU A 460 -8.34 17.40 -15.68
CA LEU A 460 -9.68 17.97 -15.92
C LEU A 460 -10.76 17.57 -14.89
N PRO A 461 -10.83 16.31 -14.40
CA PRO A 461 -11.78 15.89 -13.37
C PRO A 461 -11.63 16.57 -11.99
N SER A 462 -10.58 17.36 -11.80
CA SER A 462 -10.30 18.06 -10.53
C SER A 462 -11.16 19.31 -10.33
N THR A 463 -11.93 19.72 -11.34
CA THR A 463 -12.86 20.84 -11.20
C THR A 463 -13.93 20.56 -10.15
N ARG A 464 -14.32 21.61 -9.41
CA ARG A 464 -15.40 21.56 -8.41
C ARG A 464 -16.73 22.11 -8.94
N GLU A 465 -16.72 22.65 -10.15
CA GLU A 465 -17.91 23.18 -10.82
C GLU A 465 -18.76 22.02 -11.36
N GLU A 466 -19.94 21.79 -10.77
CA GLU A 466 -20.82 20.66 -11.09
C GLU A 466 -21.17 20.57 -12.58
N SER A 467 -21.37 21.73 -13.22
CA SER A 467 -21.66 21.82 -14.65
C SER A 467 -20.50 21.34 -15.53
N LEU A 468 -19.25 21.65 -15.15
CA LEU A 468 -18.06 21.20 -15.87
C LEU A 468 -17.77 19.72 -15.65
N ILE A 469 -18.05 19.19 -14.45
CA ILE A 469 -17.99 17.76 -14.17
C ILE A 469 -18.97 17.01 -15.08
N THR A 470 -20.22 17.48 -15.14
CA THR A 470 -21.27 16.86 -15.98
C THR A 470 -20.89 16.89 -17.45
N LEU A 471 -20.42 18.05 -17.94
CA LEU A 471 -19.91 18.20 -19.30
C LEU A 471 -18.77 17.22 -19.61
N LEU A 472 -17.85 17.01 -18.66
CA LEU A 472 -16.73 16.08 -18.84
C LEU A 472 -17.21 14.62 -18.92
N LEU A 473 -18.18 14.22 -18.10
CA LEU A 473 -18.79 12.89 -18.14
C LEU A 473 -19.54 12.65 -19.45
N GLU A 474 -20.28 13.63 -19.95
CA GLU A 474 -20.94 13.58 -21.27
C GLU A 474 -19.92 13.45 -22.41
N ARG A 475 -18.87 14.27 -22.39
CA ARG A 475 -17.77 14.20 -23.36
C ARG A 475 -17.04 12.87 -23.33
N SER A 476 -16.99 12.20 -22.18
CA SER A 476 -16.44 10.85 -22.07
C SER A 476 -17.22 9.84 -22.92
N LEU A 477 -18.47 10.12 -23.28
CA LEU A 477 -19.33 9.28 -24.12
C LEU A 477 -19.28 9.62 -25.61
N SER A 478 -18.82 10.81 -26.00
CA SER A 478 -18.83 11.26 -27.41
C SER A 478 -17.49 11.76 -27.94
N GLU A 479 -16.86 12.72 -27.26
CA GLU A 479 -15.75 13.54 -27.77
C GLU A 479 -14.36 13.03 -27.36
N ILE A 480 -14.24 12.38 -26.21
CA ILE A 480 -12.95 11.93 -25.67
C ILE A 480 -12.54 10.60 -26.36
N PRO A 481 -11.34 10.52 -26.95
CA PRO A 481 -10.84 9.27 -27.54
C PRO A 481 -10.85 8.12 -26.54
N LYS A 482 -11.06 6.90 -27.03
CA LYS A 482 -11.26 5.69 -26.21
C LYS A 482 -10.18 5.51 -25.14
N GLN A 483 -8.91 5.69 -25.49
CA GLN A 483 -7.79 5.54 -24.55
C GLN A 483 -7.77 6.55 -23.39
N TYR A 484 -8.51 7.65 -23.49
CA TYR A 484 -8.54 8.73 -22.49
C TYR A 484 -9.88 8.83 -21.75
N ALA A 485 -10.93 8.14 -22.22
CA ALA A 485 -12.30 8.33 -21.75
C ALA A 485 -12.46 7.99 -20.26
N VAL A 486 -11.70 7.02 -19.73
CA VAL A 486 -11.77 6.64 -18.31
C VAL A 486 -11.27 7.75 -17.39
N ALA A 487 -10.30 8.56 -17.82
CA ALA A 487 -9.73 9.62 -16.99
C ALA A 487 -10.82 10.63 -16.55
N ALA A 488 -11.80 10.92 -17.42
CA ALA A 488 -12.96 11.77 -17.13
C ALA A 488 -13.77 11.36 -15.89
N TRP A 489 -13.70 10.08 -15.49
CA TRP A 489 -14.44 9.52 -14.36
C TRP A 489 -13.68 9.61 -13.03
N SER A 490 -12.44 10.11 -13.03
CA SER A 490 -11.61 10.30 -11.82
C SER A 490 -11.94 11.60 -11.08
N VAL A 491 -13.24 11.87 -10.94
CA VAL A 491 -13.78 13.12 -10.39
C VAL A 491 -13.52 13.28 -8.89
N GLU A 492 -13.40 14.52 -8.44
CA GLU A 492 -13.08 14.80 -7.04
C GLU A 492 -14.27 14.51 -6.08
N ALA A 493 -14.04 13.70 -5.04
CA ALA A 493 -15.01 13.43 -3.98
C ALA A 493 -15.21 14.64 -3.03
N PRO A 494 -16.36 14.80 -2.35
CA PRO A 494 -17.56 13.96 -2.46
C PRO A 494 -18.53 14.41 -3.57
N VAL A 495 -18.49 15.69 -3.97
CA VAL A 495 -19.47 16.26 -4.92
C VAL A 495 -19.34 15.61 -6.30
N GLY A 496 -18.12 15.57 -6.85
CA GLY A 496 -17.90 14.97 -8.17
C GLY A 496 -18.28 13.50 -8.20
N THR A 497 -17.91 12.73 -7.17
CA THR A 497 -18.25 11.30 -7.11
C THR A 497 -19.76 11.07 -7.03
N ARG A 498 -20.51 11.93 -6.33
CA ARG A 498 -21.97 11.87 -6.32
C ARG A 498 -22.56 12.11 -7.71
N LEU A 499 -22.06 13.12 -8.43
CA LEU A 499 -22.47 13.39 -9.82
C LEU A 499 -22.13 12.23 -10.75
N ALA A 500 -20.95 11.63 -10.61
CA ALA A 500 -20.57 10.45 -11.40
C ALA A 500 -21.42 9.22 -11.08
N GLN A 501 -21.82 9.02 -9.82
CA GLN A 501 -22.79 7.98 -9.46
C GLN A 501 -24.15 8.25 -10.10
N ASP A 502 -24.66 9.47 -9.97
CA ASP A 502 -25.96 9.85 -10.53
C ASP A 502 -25.98 9.68 -12.06
N PHE A 503 -24.93 10.16 -12.73
CA PHE A 503 -24.76 10.02 -14.17
C PHE A 503 -24.66 8.57 -14.62
N LEU A 504 -23.88 7.73 -13.91
CA LEU A 504 -23.78 6.29 -14.21
C LEU A 504 -25.12 5.58 -14.02
N LEU A 505 -25.85 5.89 -12.95
CA LEU A 505 -27.15 5.27 -12.67
C LEU A 505 -28.21 5.63 -13.72
N GLN A 506 -28.18 6.87 -14.22
CA GLN A 506 -29.12 7.35 -15.23
C GLN A 506 -28.76 6.86 -16.64
N ASN A 507 -27.47 6.70 -16.95
CA ASN A 507 -26.98 6.37 -18.29
C ASN A 507 -26.32 4.99 -18.37
N PHE A 508 -26.69 4.06 -17.46
CA PHE A 508 -25.99 2.79 -17.27
C PHE A 508 -25.70 2.05 -18.57
N HIS A 509 -26.71 1.82 -19.41
CA HIS A 509 -26.54 1.05 -20.65
C HIS A 509 -25.55 1.71 -21.60
N GLN A 510 -25.66 3.03 -21.82
CA GLN A 510 -24.76 3.76 -22.71
C GLN A 510 -23.31 3.75 -22.20
N VAL A 511 -23.12 3.91 -20.89
CA VAL A 511 -21.79 3.86 -20.27
C VAL A 511 -21.24 2.44 -20.32
N TYR A 512 -22.01 1.45 -19.89
CA TYR A 512 -21.62 0.05 -19.87
C TYR A 512 -21.20 -0.42 -21.26
N ASP A 513 -22.05 -0.21 -22.27
CA ASP A 513 -21.78 -0.64 -23.65
C ASP A 513 -20.54 0.06 -24.20
N LYS A 514 -20.41 1.38 -23.99
CA LYS A 514 -19.24 2.12 -24.48
C LYS A 514 -17.95 1.60 -23.89
N PHE A 515 -17.86 1.46 -22.58
CA PHE A 515 -16.59 1.13 -21.91
C PHE A 515 -16.26 -0.36 -21.99
N THR A 516 -17.24 -1.26 -22.01
CA THR A 516 -16.98 -2.70 -22.19
C THR A 516 -16.60 -3.07 -23.63
N GLN A 517 -17.11 -2.35 -24.63
CA GLN A 517 -16.69 -2.52 -26.03
C GLN A 517 -15.28 -1.98 -26.32
N MET A 518 -14.73 -1.12 -25.46
CA MET A 518 -13.34 -0.68 -25.61
C MET A 518 -12.38 -1.78 -25.17
N ASP A 519 -12.54 -2.21 -23.92
CA ASP A 519 -11.67 -3.18 -23.27
C ASP A 519 -12.32 -3.63 -21.94
N ALA A 520 -12.09 -4.88 -21.53
CA ALA A 520 -12.73 -5.48 -20.37
C ALA A 520 -12.41 -4.78 -19.03
N PHE A 521 -11.28 -4.06 -18.95
CA PHE A 521 -10.80 -3.39 -17.74
C PHE A 521 -11.31 -1.95 -17.59
N MET A 522 -11.86 -1.35 -18.64
CA MET A 522 -12.23 0.08 -18.65
C MET A 522 -13.47 0.38 -17.80
N PHE A 523 -14.50 -0.47 -17.87
CA PHE A 523 -15.72 -0.26 -17.05
C PHE A 523 -15.47 -0.49 -15.54
N PRO A 524 -14.67 -1.49 -15.10
CA PRO A 524 -14.19 -1.55 -13.72
C PRO A 524 -13.54 -0.25 -13.21
N ALA A 525 -12.81 0.47 -14.06
CA ALA A 525 -12.23 1.77 -13.69
C ALA A 525 -13.31 2.86 -13.54
N VAL A 526 -14.34 2.87 -14.41
CA VAL A 526 -15.53 3.72 -14.25
C VAL A 526 -16.23 3.45 -12.91
N LEU A 527 -16.45 2.18 -12.56
CA LEU A 527 -17.04 1.82 -11.26
C LEU A 527 -16.20 2.34 -10.09
N SER A 528 -14.87 2.24 -10.20
CA SER A 528 -13.95 2.71 -9.17
C SER A 528 -13.97 4.24 -9.05
N GLY A 529 -14.07 4.97 -10.17
CA GLY A 529 -14.22 6.43 -10.17
C GLY A 529 -15.52 6.88 -9.51
N SER A 530 -16.64 6.23 -9.81
CA SER A 530 -17.96 6.59 -9.23
C SER A 530 -18.11 6.17 -7.76
N PHE A 531 -17.69 4.95 -7.40
CA PHE A 531 -18.00 4.34 -6.10
C PHE A 531 -16.78 4.12 -5.19
N GLY A 532 -15.55 4.47 -5.60
CA GLY A 532 -14.33 4.25 -4.81
C GLY A 532 -14.25 5.07 -3.51
N PHE A 533 -15.05 6.13 -3.43
CA PHE A 533 -14.98 7.12 -2.36
C PHE A 533 -16.19 7.17 -1.44
N ILE A 534 -17.06 6.14 -1.49
CA ILE A 534 -18.20 5.97 -0.59
C ILE A 534 -17.78 6.16 0.87
N SER A 535 -18.48 7.04 1.59
CA SER A 535 -18.19 7.35 3.00
C SER A 535 -19.41 7.26 3.91
N THR A 536 -20.59 6.94 3.35
CA THR A 536 -21.85 6.87 4.07
C THR A 536 -22.58 5.54 3.82
N GLU A 537 -23.40 5.11 4.79
CA GLU A 537 -24.23 3.91 4.65
C GLU A 537 -25.27 4.04 3.52
N GLU A 538 -25.73 5.27 3.26
CA GLU A 538 -26.62 5.58 2.14
C GLU A 538 -25.96 5.25 0.81
N GLU A 539 -24.78 5.82 0.53
CA GLU A 539 -24.01 5.55 -0.68
C GLU A 539 -23.63 4.07 -0.82
N LEU A 540 -23.27 3.40 0.28
CA LEU A 540 -23.03 1.95 0.28
C LEU A 540 -24.27 1.16 -0.13
N THR A 541 -25.44 1.56 0.37
CA THR A 541 -26.71 0.97 -0.03
C THR A 541 -27.01 1.22 -1.50
N ARG A 542 -26.69 2.41 -2.03
CA ARG A 542 -26.81 2.72 -3.47
C ARG A 542 -25.95 1.78 -4.32
N LEU A 543 -24.69 1.54 -3.94
CA LEU A 543 -23.81 0.60 -4.65
C LEU A 543 -24.37 -0.83 -4.62
N LYS A 544 -24.83 -1.31 -3.46
CA LYS A 544 -25.41 -2.65 -3.33
C LYS A 544 -26.67 -2.81 -4.20
N ASN A 545 -27.56 -1.83 -4.19
CA ASN A 545 -28.76 -1.83 -5.01
C ASN A 545 -28.44 -1.77 -6.50
N PHE A 546 -27.46 -0.97 -6.90
CA PHE A 546 -26.97 -0.90 -8.27
C PHE A 546 -26.42 -2.26 -8.75
N ALA A 547 -25.56 -2.89 -7.94
CA ALA A 547 -24.99 -4.20 -8.23
C ALA A 547 -26.08 -5.28 -8.37
N LEU A 548 -27.10 -5.24 -7.51
CA LEU A 548 -28.24 -6.17 -7.58
C LEU A 548 -29.11 -5.92 -8.82
N LYS A 549 -29.38 -4.66 -9.16
CA LYS A 549 -30.22 -4.28 -10.32
C LYS A 549 -29.60 -4.72 -11.65
N HIS A 550 -28.27 -4.65 -11.77
CA HIS A 550 -27.53 -4.98 -12.99
C HIS A 550 -26.67 -6.25 -12.83
N LYS A 551 -27.16 -7.21 -12.02
CA LYS A 551 -26.40 -8.39 -11.60
C LYS A 551 -25.83 -9.19 -12.78
N GLU A 552 -26.59 -9.37 -13.85
CA GLU A 552 -26.16 -10.16 -15.02
C GLU A 552 -24.99 -9.49 -15.74
N GLN A 553 -25.09 -8.18 -16.00
CA GLN A 553 -24.03 -7.41 -16.65
C GLN A 553 -22.78 -7.28 -15.76
N LEU A 554 -22.96 -7.18 -14.44
CA LEU A 554 -21.87 -6.92 -13.50
C LEU A 554 -21.25 -8.19 -12.89
N MET A 555 -21.78 -9.39 -13.19
CA MET A 555 -21.22 -10.66 -12.70
C MET A 555 -19.74 -10.86 -13.08
N PRO A 556 -19.28 -10.54 -14.31
CA PRO A 556 -17.86 -10.67 -14.69
C PRO A 556 -16.90 -9.80 -13.85
N MET A 557 -17.42 -8.76 -13.20
CA MET A 557 -16.66 -7.81 -12.38
C MET A 557 -17.03 -7.87 -10.89
N SER A 558 -17.55 -9.02 -10.44
CA SER A 558 -17.94 -9.28 -9.05
C SER A 558 -16.81 -9.02 -8.05
N GLN A 559 -15.55 -9.32 -8.40
CA GLN A 559 -14.39 -9.02 -7.55
C GLN A 559 -14.20 -7.52 -7.33
N THR A 560 -14.33 -6.69 -8.38
CA THR A 560 -14.26 -5.23 -8.27
C THR A 560 -15.38 -4.69 -7.40
N LEU A 561 -16.61 -5.18 -7.58
CA LEU A 561 -17.75 -4.80 -6.75
C LEU A 561 -17.54 -5.17 -5.28
N GLN A 562 -17.04 -6.37 -5.01
CA GLN A 562 -16.75 -6.81 -3.64
C GLN A 562 -15.69 -5.92 -2.99
N LYS A 563 -14.60 -5.61 -3.72
CA LYS A 563 -13.56 -4.69 -3.25
C LYS A 563 -14.11 -3.30 -2.90
N LEU A 564 -15.01 -2.76 -3.72
CA LEU A 564 -15.67 -1.48 -3.46
C LEU A 564 -16.53 -1.53 -2.20
N VAL A 565 -17.34 -2.58 -2.04
CA VAL A 565 -18.18 -2.80 -0.85
C VAL A 565 -17.34 -2.94 0.42
N ASP A 566 -16.27 -3.74 0.37
CA ASP A 566 -15.38 -3.97 1.52
C ASP A 566 -14.65 -2.67 1.92
N THR A 567 -14.13 -1.94 0.94
CA THR A 567 -13.44 -0.66 1.16
C THR A 567 -14.38 0.40 1.75
N ALA A 568 -15.61 0.49 1.23
CA ALA A 568 -16.62 1.39 1.73
C ALA A 568 -17.03 1.04 3.17
N THR A 569 -17.27 -0.25 3.44
CA THR A 569 -17.63 -0.75 4.78
C THR A 569 -16.53 -0.45 5.80
N PHE A 570 -15.29 -0.76 5.45
CA PHE A 570 -14.11 -0.45 6.27
C PHE A 570 -14.01 1.06 6.55
N ARG A 571 -14.18 1.90 5.52
CA ARG A 571 -14.11 3.36 5.65
C ARG A 571 -15.17 3.89 6.61
N ILE A 572 -16.43 3.48 6.43
CA ILE A 572 -17.55 3.93 7.26
C ILE A 572 -17.30 3.57 8.74
N ASP A 573 -16.88 2.32 8.99
CA ASP A 573 -16.57 1.85 10.34
C ASP A 573 -15.37 2.61 10.94
N TRP A 574 -14.33 2.85 10.15
CA TRP A 574 -13.15 3.61 10.58
C TRP A 574 -13.51 5.05 10.96
N VAL A 575 -14.31 5.75 10.14
CA VAL A 575 -14.75 7.12 10.42
C VAL A 575 -15.56 7.14 11.72
N ARG A 576 -16.51 6.21 11.88
CA ARG A 576 -17.34 6.07 13.08
C ARG A 576 -16.50 5.88 14.35
N LYS A 577 -15.45 5.05 14.28
CA LYS A 577 -14.60 4.70 15.44
C LYS A 577 -13.55 5.76 15.77
N HIS A 578 -12.93 6.38 14.77
CA HIS A 578 -11.68 7.11 14.96
C HIS A 578 -11.76 8.61 14.66
N ALA A 579 -12.64 9.05 13.75
CA ALA A 579 -12.62 10.42 13.25
C ALA A 579 -12.79 11.47 14.36
N ALA A 580 -13.68 11.24 15.32
CA ALA A 580 -13.91 12.18 16.42
C ALA A 580 -12.68 12.38 17.31
N GLY A 581 -12.00 11.29 17.69
CA GLY A 581 -10.79 11.34 18.51
C GLY A 581 -9.61 12.01 17.78
N ILE A 582 -9.44 11.72 16.50
CA ILE A 582 -8.42 12.34 15.65
C ILE A 582 -8.70 13.84 15.46
N SER A 583 -9.95 14.21 15.19
CA SER A 583 -10.37 15.60 15.02
C SER A 583 -10.09 16.43 16.28
N LYS A 584 -10.41 15.85 17.45
CA LYS A 584 -10.11 16.48 18.74
C LYS A 584 -8.60 16.64 18.95
N TRP A 585 -7.80 15.63 18.61
CA TRP A 585 -6.34 15.72 18.71
C TRP A 585 -5.79 16.86 17.85
N PHE A 586 -6.22 17.00 16.59
CA PHE A 586 -5.79 18.10 15.74
C PHE A 586 -6.22 19.46 16.29
N GLN A 587 -7.48 19.58 16.74
CA GLN A 587 -7.98 20.80 17.36
C GLN A 587 -7.17 21.20 18.60
N ASP A 588 -6.90 20.27 19.50
CA ASP A 588 -6.14 20.50 20.73
C ASP A 588 -4.68 20.85 20.42
N TYR A 589 -4.10 20.28 19.36
CA TYR A 589 -2.73 20.58 18.93
C TYR A 589 -2.63 22.00 18.36
N VAL A 590 -3.48 22.32 17.38
CA VAL A 590 -3.46 23.62 16.66
C VAL A 590 -3.86 24.77 17.58
N SER A 591 -4.75 24.54 18.55
CA SER A 591 -5.16 25.56 19.53
C SER A 591 -4.19 25.76 20.69
N GLY A 592 -3.05 25.06 20.73
CA GLY A 592 -2.05 25.17 21.79
C GLY A 592 -2.49 24.61 23.15
N LYS A 593 -3.62 23.88 23.21
CA LYS A 593 -4.09 23.20 24.43
C LYS A 593 -3.32 21.91 24.73
N SER A 594 -2.59 21.40 23.75
CA SER A 594 -1.70 20.25 23.91
C SER A 594 -0.38 20.66 24.56
N THR A 595 -0.33 20.62 25.90
CA THR A 595 0.94 20.31 26.57
C THR A 595 1.13 18.80 26.50
N LEU A 596 2.29 18.36 26.01
CA LEU A 596 2.66 16.95 25.77
C LEU A 596 2.57 16.01 27.00
N SER A 597 2.11 16.51 28.15
CA SER A 597 1.98 15.79 29.41
C SER A 597 0.54 15.34 29.77
N GLN A 598 -0.50 15.67 29.00
CA GLN A 598 -1.89 15.38 29.39
C GLN A 598 -2.70 14.47 28.44
N ILE A 599 -2.08 13.72 27.54
CA ILE A 599 -2.82 12.73 26.73
C ILE A 599 -3.05 11.46 27.59
N SER A 600 -3.98 11.55 28.54
CA SER A 600 -4.32 10.51 29.52
C SER A 600 -5.50 9.64 29.07
N THR A 601 -5.27 8.33 29.15
CA THR A 601 -6.18 7.29 29.66
C THR A 601 -7.65 7.29 29.17
N VAL A 602 -7.87 6.79 27.95
CA VAL A 602 -9.09 6.00 27.71
C VAL A 602 -8.67 4.69 27.06
N PRO A 603 -8.85 3.53 27.73
CA PRO A 603 -8.59 2.24 27.11
C PRO A 603 -9.61 2.00 25.97
N PRO A 604 -9.20 1.42 24.83
CA PRO A 604 -10.16 0.80 23.93
C PRO A 604 -10.79 -0.40 24.65
N THR A 605 -12.11 -0.41 24.75
CA THR A 605 -12.89 -1.54 25.26
C THR A 605 -12.73 -2.71 24.30
N ILE A 606 -12.08 -3.78 24.74
CA ILE A 606 -12.01 -5.04 24.01
C ILE A 606 -13.36 -5.75 24.19
N PRO A 607 -14.09 -6.13 23.13
CA PRO A 607 -15.24 -7.02 23.28
C PRO A 607 -14.72 -8.41 23.65
N SER A 608 -15.05 -8.90 24.85
CA SER A 608 -14.88 -10.31 25.18
C SER A 608 -15.73 -11.19 24.24
N PRO A 609 -15.24 -12.37 23.82
CA PRO A 609 -16.07 -13.31 23.06
C PRO A 609 -17.22 -13.77 23.96
N ALA A 610 -18.45 -13.60 23.48
CA ALA A 610 -19.65 -14.04 24.17
C ALA A 610 -19.57 -15.56 24.42
N GLY A 611 -19.62 -15.94 25.70
CA GLY A 611 -19.76 -17.33 26.09
C GLY A 611 -21.14 -17.85 25.69
N ASN A 612 -21.17 -18.93 24.93
CA ASN A 612 -22.38 -19.69 24.63
C ASN A 612 -22.95 -20.27 25.95
N SER A 613 -24.02 -19.66 26.46
CA SER A 613 -24.91 -20.30 27.42
C SER A 613 -25.88 -21.19 26.67
N SER A 614 -25.65 -22.50 26.75
CA SER A 614 -26.57 -23.55 26.32
C SER A 614 -27.81 -23.55 27.21
N THR A 615 -28.98 -23.32 26.62
CA THR A 615 -30.27 -23.68 27.22
C THR A 615 -30.88 -24.82 26.40
N THR A 616 -30.81 -26.02 26.97
CA THR A 616 -31.66 -27.18 26.65
C THR A 616 -33.13 -26.87 26.93
N PRO A 617 -34.04 -27.43 26.12
CA PRO A 617 -35.21 -28.08 26.70
C PRO A 617 -35.29 -29.56 26.31
N SER A 618 -35.80 -30.30 27.29
CA SER A 618 -36.02 -31.72 27.44
C SER A 618 -37.12 -32.32 26.55
N ASP A 619 -36.90 -33.60 26.23
CA ASP A 619 -37.83 -34.72 26.15
C ASP A 619 -39.12 -34.62 25.32
N ALA A 620 -39.16 -35.42 24.25
CA ALA A 620 -40.28 -36.33 23.96
C ALA A 620 -39.86 -37.44 22.98
N THR A 621 -39.60 -38.64 23.51
CA THR A 621 -39.76 -39.91 22.79
C THR A 621 -41.26 -40.29 22.79
N PRO A 622 -41.77 -41.02 21.78
CA PRO A 622 -41.62 -42.48 21.82
C PRO A 622 -41.36 -43.18 20.48
N SER A 623 -40.78 -44.36 20.66
CA SER A 623 -40.40 -45.44 19.76
C SER A 623 -41.55 -46.24 19.13
N GLY A 624 -41.24 -46.89 18.00
CA GLY A 624 -41.88 -48.12 17.45
C GLY A 624 -42.77 -47.86 16.23
N THR A 625 -42.74 -48.59 15.11
CA THR A 625 -42.31 -49.98 14.84
C THR A 625 -42.25 -50.23 13.32
N THR A 626 -41.23 -50.95 12.85
CA THR A 626 -41.18 -51.96 11.74
C THR A 626 -41.95 -51.77 10.42
N SER A 627 -41.25 -51.86 9.26
CA SER A 627 -41.22 -53.06 8.39
C SER A 627 -40.53 -52.84 7.01
N SER A 628 -39.75 -53.87 6.60
CA SER A 628 -39.41 -54.36 5.24
C SER A 628 -39.06 -53.38 4.12
N GLY A 629 -37.84 -53.41 3.55
CA GLY A 629 -37.37 -54.40 2.55
C GLY A 629 -37.23 -53.65 1.20
N THR A 630 -36.13 -53.63 0.45
CA THR A 630 -35.58 -54.75 -0.33
C THR A 630 -34.25 -54.28 -0.97
N THR A 631 -33.22 -55.12 -0.92
CA THR A 631 -31.99 -55.08 -1.74
C THR A 631 -32.26 -55.78 -3.09
N PRO A 632 -31.43 -55.61 -4.17
CA PRO A 632 -30.19 -56.39 -4.24
C PRO A 632 -28.99 -55.75 -4.98
N SER A 633 -27.80 -56.21 -4.57
CA SER A 633 -26.55 -56.49 -5.32
C SER A 633 -26.28 -55.73 -6.63
N GLY A 634 -25.14 -55.08 -6.86
CA GLY A 634 -23.76 -55.47 -6.51
C GLY A 634 -23.05 -56.03 -7.75
N THR A 635 -22.10 -55.30 -8.33
CA THR A 635 -20.94 -55.88 -9.04
C THR A 635 -19.87 -54.83 -9.34
N THR A 636 -18.65 -55.32 -9.24
CA THR A 636 -17.32 -54.70 -9.32
C THR A 636 -16.77 -54.62 -10.73
N ARG A 637 -15.95 -53.59 -11.03
CA ARG A 637 -14.70 -53.56 -11.85
C ARG A 637 -14.47 -52.13 -12.37
N ALA A 638 -13.41 -51.46 -11.94
CA ALA A 638 -12.00 -51.56 -12.39
C ALA A 638 -11.68 -50.44 -13.40
N ASP A 639 -10.70 -49.62 -13.02
CA ASP A 639 -10.07 -48.59 -13.83
C ASP A 639 -9.59 -49.09 -15.19
N PRO A 640 -9.43 -48.17 -16.15
CA PRO A 640 -8.16 -48.11 -16.84
C PRO A 640 -7.53 -46.72 -16.82
N THR A 641 -6.21 -46.78 -16.72
CA THR A 641 -5.19 -45.74 -16.88
C THR A 641 -5.35 -44.88 -18.14
N PRO A 642 -4.89 -43.62 -18.11
CA PRO A 642 -5.02 -42.69 -19.24
C PRO A 642 -3.91 -42.90 -20.28
N SER A 643 -4.31 -42.84 -21.55
CA SER A 643 -3.42 -42.87 -22.72
C SER A 643 -2.71 -41.53 -22.92
N ASN A 644 -1.40 -41.62 -23.10
CA ASN A 644 -0.53 -40.60 -23.71
C ASN A 644 -1.10 -40.05 -25.02
N ARG A 645 -1.24 -38.71 -25.12
CA ARG A 645 -1.08 -37.96 -26.37
C ARG A 645 -0.32 -36.67 -26.06
N GLY A 646 0.93 -36.61 -26.52
CA GLY A 646 1.65 -35.36 -26.67
C GLY A 646 1.22 -34.65 -27.95
N ILE A 647 0.99 -33.35 -27.88
CA ILE A 647 1.12 -32.40 -28.99
C ILE A 647 1.68 -31.09 -28.41
N THR A 648 2.76 -30.65 -29.03
CA THR A 648 3.57 -29.44 -28.84
C THR A 648 2.87 -28.15 -29.34
N PRO A 649 3.41 -26.95 -29.05
CA PRO A 649 2.65 -25.71 -28.90
C PRO A 649 2.52 -24.90 -30.20
N ALA A 650 1.48 -24.06 -30.27
CA ALA A 650 1.35 -22.99 -31.27
C ALA A 650 1.49 -21.63 -30.57
N ALA A 651 2.39 -20.82 -31.10
CA ALA A 651 2.71 -19.47 -30.70
C ALA A 651 1.56 -18.48 -30.98
N ALA A 652 1.37 -17.52 -30.07
CA ALA A 652 0.91 -16.16 -30.33
C ALA A 652 1.29 -15.28 -29.12
#